data_AF-A0A843VQN2-F1
#
_entry.id   AF-A0A843VQN2-F1
#
_cell.length_a   1.000
_cell.length_b   1.000
_cell.length_c   1.000
_cell.angle_alpha   90.00
_cell.angle_beta   90.00
_cell.angle_gamma   90.00
#
_symmetry.space_group_name_H-M   'P 1'
#
loop_
_entity.id
_entity.type
_entity.pdbx_description
1 polymer ?
#
loop_
_entity_poly.entity_id
_entity_poly.type
_entity_poly.pdbx_seq_one_letter_code
_entity_poly.pdbx_strand_id
1 'polypeptide(L)'
;MAETRPSLPWKTRLFLAGTSVAYGLVRRRDGSLNRRLIALLDARAPGNPVPVDGVSSADHTVDAARGLWVRVFSPQEGAQQGRLPVIVYFHGGGFTFHSPATRAFDALCRRIARAIPAAVVSVNYRLAPEHRYPAAYDDCFDALRWVDGASGVLPAASAVFLAGDSAGGNIAHHVAKRAAAAGSFERVTIAGVALLQPFFGGEARTESEVRFGGVPPLTTELSDWMWRSFLPEGADRDHEAANVFGSGSGGELAGFPPTAVYVGGCDPLRDRQMGYVEALRGAGVDVGVVEYPGAIHGCYAFPELPEAEKITADLRDFVKGKMAETRPSLPWRTRLFLFVTSVAANLVRRRDGSVNRRLISLFEPRAPANAVPVDGVSSHDHTVDPIRGLWVRVFSPQEGSQGRLPVIVYFHGGGFTFHSPATRAFDTLCRQIARAIPAAVVSVNYRLAPEHRYPAAYDDGFDALRWIDGAAGVLPAASPVFLAGDSAGGNIAHHVAKRAAAAAGSFARVTISGVVLLQPFFGGQERTESEVRFGGGLPLPTELWDWMWRSFLPEGADRDHEAANVFGSVSGVELAGFPTTAVFVGGCDPLRDRQMGYVEALRGAGVEVGVVEYPGAIHGFYAYPELPEAQQVVKDLGDFVCAQLGKQIGYVKWLRGAGVEVGVVEYLGAFHGFYAYPELPEARQVVMDLADFVWAQLGKLRKEKMAAGTETEPLPLFVPSFPEELRPVLSSFKYVLDIVRNDDGSVNRSLLSELVPKVPANPVPVDGVYSSDHDIDRALGTWVRVFTPEGPHQRPLPVIVYFHGGGFAFFSPGIESFDTLCRLMAREVRAVVVSVEYRLAPEHRCPAAYDDGFDALRWMDGPAAAEVLPDVSAVFLSGDSAGGNIAHHLVQRAAAAGSFVRVRIAGMVMIEPYFGGVERTESEIKFGSLLPVVTEVSDWMWRSFLPVGADRDHPAAKVFGPGSGGELAGFPATAVFLGGCDPLRDRGVGYVEALREAGVEVELVEYQSAIHAFYWLTELPETGQLISDIRDFVWAQLGKCKGGSAALSICRRWQRQRPMAIDLDVAVKKGFRVRRGALEVCVDGATAVGGRAEASRVLAGGAARRAVFR
;
A
#
# COMPACT_ATOMS: atom_id res chain seq x y z
N MET A 1 -39.41 -6.03 -16.10
CA MET A 1 -38.02 -5.75 -16.53
C MET A 1 -37.90 -4.25 -16.77
N ALA A 2 -37.56 -3.47 -15.75
CA ALA A 2 -37.53 -2.01 -15.84
C ALA A 2 -36.49 -1.40 -14.88
N GLU A 3 -35.21 -1.70 -15.09
CA GLU A 3 -34.05 -1.06 -14.44
C GLU A 3 -32.84 -1.25 -15.37
N THR A 4 -31.94 -0.30 -15.66
CA THR A 4 -31.83 1.15 -15.45
C THR A 4 -30.97 1.64 -16.63
N ARG A 5 -31.49 2.51 -17.51
CA ARG A 5 -30.62 3.20 -18.48
C ARG A 5 -29.65 4.11 -17.71
N PRO A 6 -28.37 4.20 -18.08
CA PRO A 6 -27.43 5.08 -17.39
C PRO A 6 -27.97 6.52 -17.36
N SER A 7 -27.92 7.15 -16.19
CA SER A 7 -28.41 8.51 -15.98
C SER A 7 -27.42 9.50 -16.59
N LEU A 8 -27.70 9.94 -17.82
CA LEU A 8 -26.85 10.88 -18.55
C LEU A 8 -27.36 12.32 -18.41
N PRO A 9 -26.48 13.32 -18.31
CA PRO A 9 -26.86 14.72 -18.39
C PRO A 9 -27.68 15.02 -19.66
N TRP A 10 -28.65 15.93 -19.56
CA TRP A 10 -29.56 16.21 -20.68
C TRP A 10 -28.84 16.68 -21.95
N LYS A 11 -27.72 17.42 -21.82
CA LYS A 11 -26.88 17.87 -22.95
C LYS A 11 -26.25 16.70 -23.67
N THR A 12 -25.65 15.77 -22.92
CA THR A 12 -25.06 14.53 -23.43
C THR A 12 -26.13 13.69 -24.13
N ARG A 13 -27.32 13.55 -23.55
CA ARG A 13 -28.45 12.84 -24.18
C ARG A 13 -28.88 13.47 -25.50
N LEU A 14 -28.97 14.80 -25.55
CA LEU A 14 -29.35 15.53 -26.76
C LEU A 14 -28.29 15.36 -27.86
N PHE A 15 -27.00 15.46 -27.51
CA PHE A 15 -25.90 15.23 -28.43
C PHE A 15 -25.89 13.81 -28.99
N LEU A 16 -26.06 12.80 -28.12
CA LEU A 16 -26.11 11.39 -28.52
C LEU A 16 -27.31 11.09 -29.42
N ALA A 17 -28.47 11.68 -29.13
CA ALA A 17 -29.65 11.57 -29.98
C ALA A 17 -29.42 12.20 -31.37
N GLY A 18 -28.86 13.42 -31.41
CA GLY A 18 -28.51 14.09 -32.67
C GLY A 18 -27.50 13.29 -33.50
N THR A 19 -26.47 12.75 -32.85
CA THR A 19 -25.45 11.91 -33.49
C THR A 19 -26.06 10.62 -34.05
N SER A 20 -26.95 9.97 -33.30
CA SER A 20 -27.65 8.75 -33.75
C SER A 20 -28.51 9.02 -34.99
N VAL A 21 -29.22 10.15 -35.02
CA VAL A 21 -29.99 10.60 -36.20
C VAL A 21 -29.06 10.89 -37.38
N ALA A 22 -27.97 11.63 -37.16
CA ALA A 22 -27.00 11.93 -38.20
C ALA A 22 -26.43 10.66 -38.83
N TYR A 23 -25.98 9.70 -38.02
CA TYR A 23 -25.52 8.38 -38.49
C TYR A 23 -26.61 7.58 -39.21
N GLY A 24 -27.86 7.68 -38.78
CA GLY A 24 -28.99 7.09 -39.51
C GLY A 24 -29.18 7.69 -40.91
N LEU A 25 -29.06 9.01 -41.05
CA LEU A 25 -29.26 9.72 -42.31
C LEU A 25 -28.15 9.51 -43.34
N VAL A 26 -26.90 9.35 -42.87
CA VAL A 26 -25.74 9.23 -43.77
C VAL A 26 -25.49 7.80 -44.23
N ARG A 27 -26.00 6.79 -43.51
CA ARG A 27 -25.90 5.38 -43.88
C ARG A 27 -26.97 5.02 -44.91
N ARG A 28 -26.58 4.35 -45.98
CA ARG A 28 -27.51 3.83 -46.99
C ARG A 28 -27.74 2.33 -46.82
N ARG A 29 -28.89 1.85 -47.31
CA ARG A 29 -29.26 0.43 -47.26
C ARG A 29 -28.34 -0.46 -48.10
N ASP A 30 -27.69 0.10 -49.12
CA ASP A 30 -26.71 -0.59 -49.97
C ASP A 30 -25.33 -0.74 -49.32
N GLY A 31 -25.16 -0.30 -48.07
CA GLY A 31 -23.87 -0.35 -47.35
C GLY A 31 -22.96 0.85 -47.64
N SER A 32 -23.33 1.75 -48.56
CA SER A 32 -22.56 2.98 -48.81
C SER A 32 -22.81 4.06 -47.75
N LEU A 33 -21.89 5.02 -47.66
CA LEU A 33 -21.96 6.16 -46.74
C LEU A 33 -22.00 7.48 -47.53
N ASN A 34 -22.86 8.42 -47.11
CA ASN A 34 -22.89 9.77 -47.68
C ASN A 34 -21.81 10.67 -47.06
N ARG A 35 -20.58 10.60 -47.58
CA ARG A 35 -19.43 11.39 -47.11
C ARG A 35 -19.66 12.91 -47.12
N ARG A 36 -20.36 13.43 -48.13
CA ARG A 36 -20.64 14.86 -48.25
C ARG A 36 -21.55 15.35 -47.13
N LEU A 37 -22.60 14.57 -46.83
CA LEU A 37 -23.53 14.90 -45.76
C LEU A 37 -22.88 14.79 -44.38
N ILE A 38 -22.11 13.73 -44.12
CA ILE A 38 -21.42 13.63 -42.82
C ILE A 38 -20.34 14.71 -42.67
N ALA A 39 -19.64 15.11 -43.73
CA ALA A 39 -18.68 16.21 -43.67
C ALA A 39 -19.35 17.57 -43.36
N LEU A 40 -20.62 17.76 -43.72
CA LEU A 40 -21.40 18.94 -43.34
C LEU A 40 -21.83 18.90 -41.86
N LEU A 41 -22.11 17.71 -41.33
CA LEU A 41 -22.58 17.51 -39.96
C LEU A 41 -21.43 17.38 -38.93
N ASP A 42 -20.25 16.98 -39.38
CA ASP A 42 -19.03 16.84 -38.59
C ASP A 42 -18.43 18.21 -38.29
N ALA A 43 -18.59 18.68 -37.06
CA ALA A 43 -17.98 19.92 -36.62
C ALA A 43 -16.45 19.77 -36.56
N ARG A 44 -15.72 20.53 -37.38
CA ARG A 44 -14.25 20.44 -37.49
C ARG A 44 -13.53 21.67 -36.92
N ALA A 45 -12.32 21.45 -36.44
CA ALA A 45 -11.36 22.46 -36.00
C ALA A 45 -10.09 22.38 -36.88
N PRO A 46 -9.56 23.53 -37.35
CA PRO A 46 -8.26 23.56 -38.02
C PRO A 46 -7.10 23.41 -37.03
N GLY A 47 -5.92 23.06 -37.52
CA GLY A 47 -4.69 23.20 -36.74
C GLY A 47 -4.48 24.66 -36.35
N ASN A 48 -4.03 24.88 -35.11
CA ASN A 48 -3.77 26.20 -34.56
C ASN A 48 -2.34 26.27 -33.98
N PRO A 49 -1.40 26.97 -34.63
CA PRO A 49 -0.03 27.11 -34.14
C PRO A 49 0.05 28.01 -32.91
N VAL A 50 -0.97 28.84 -32.66
CA VAL A 50 -1.07 29.64 -31.44
C VAL A 50 -1.59 28.75 -30.31
N PRO A 51 -0.86 28.63 -29.17
CA PRO A 51 -1.27 27.80 -28.06
C PRO A 51 -2.64 28.22 -27.51
N VAL A 52 -3.55 27.25 -27.43
CA VAL A 52 -4.84 27.40 -26.74
C VAL A 52 -4.74 26.58 -25.46
N ASP A 53 -4.88 27.23 -24.31
CA ASP A 53 -4.66 26.64 -22.98
C ASP A 53 -3.34 25.84 -22.89
N GLY A 54 -2.26 26.44 -23.40
CA GLY A 54 -0.92 25.84 -23.34
C GLY A 54 -0.63 24.75 -24.37
N VAL A 55 -1.51 24.47 -25.34
CA VAL A 55 -1.26 23.46 -26.40
C VAL A 55 -1.43 24.06 -27.79
N SER A 56 -0.38 24.02 -28.60
CA SER A 56 -0.44 24.33 -30.04
C SER A 56 -0.70 23.06 -30.86
N SER A 57 -1.06 23.23 -32.13
CA SER A 57 -1.36 22.11 -33.04
C SER A 57 -1.01 22.44 -34.49
N ALA A 58 -0.47 21.48 -35.23
CA ALA A 58 -0.13 21.62 -36.64
C ALA A 58 -0.41 20.32 -37.42
N ASP A 59 -0.83 20.45 -38.67
CA ASP A 59 -1.10 19.33 -39.56
C ASP A 59 0.13 19.03 -40.42
N HIS A 60 0.51 17.75 -40.51
CA HIS A 60 1.68 17.28 -41.25
C HIS A 60 1.28 16.17 -42.20
N THR A 61 1.66 16.30 -43.47
CA THR A 61 1.45 15.26 -44.47
C THR A 61 2.42 14.10 -44.25
N VAL A 62 1.88 12.88 -44.18
CA VAL A 62 2.67 11.63 -44.12
C VAL A 62 2.78 11.01 -45.51
N ASP A 63 1.66 10.92 -46.23
CA ASP A 63 1.61 10.44 -47.62
C ASP A 63 0.54 11.21 -48.40
N ALA A 64 0.98 12.06 -49.32
CA ALA A 64 0.10 12.90 -50.13
C ALA A 64 -0.75 12.09 -51.12
N ALA A 65 -0.25 10.96 -51.64
CA ALA A 65 -0.96 10.16 -52.63
C ALA A 65 -2.17 9.44 -52.03
N ARG A 66 -2.06 9.06 -50.74
CA ARG A 66 -3.16 8.46 -49.97
C ARG A 66 -4.00 9.48 -49.20
N GLY A 67 -3.59 10.75 -49.18
CA GLY A 67 -4.20 11.77 -48.33
C GLY A 67 -4.00 11.51 -46.83
N LEU A 68 -2.93 10.80 -46.46
CA LEU A 68 -2.59 10.48 -45.08
C LEU A 68 -1.83 11.66 -44.45
N TRP A 69 -2.36 12.15 -43.34
CA TRP A 69 -1.76 13.23 -42.55
C TRP A 69 -1.98 12.99 -41.06
N VAL A 70 -1.20 13.68 -40.24
CA VAL A 70 -1.31 13.65 -38.78
C VAL A 70 -1.47 15.07 -38.24
N ARG A 71 -2.20 15.23 -37.14
CA ARG A 71 -2.16 16.45 -36.32
C ARG A 71 -1.23 16.24 -35.14
N VAL A 72 -0.21 17.07 -35.04
CA VAL A 72 0.70 17.09 -33.89
C VAL A 72 0.21 18.15 -32.91
N PHE A 73 -0.04 17.77 -31.66
CA PHE A 73 -0.36 18.64 -30.54
C PHE A 73 0.86 18.77 -29.63
N SER A 74 1.29 20.00 -29.37
CA SER A 74 2.53 20.29 -28.65
C SER A 74 2.25 21.13 -27.39
N PRO A 75 2.55 20.63 -26.18
CA PRO A 75 2.38 21.39 -24.95
C PRO A 75 3.51 22.42 -24.76
N GLN A 76 3.19 23.56 -24.14
CA GLN A 76 4.15 24.57 -23.76
C GLN A 76 4.97 24.16 -22.52
N GLU A 77 4.33 23.52 -21.54
CA GLU A 77 5.01 22.96 -20.36
C GLU A 77 5.80 21.70 -20.75
N GLY A 78 7.05 21.61 -20.29
CA GLY A 78 7.96 20.49 -20.58
C GLY A 78 8.85 20.69 -21.82
N ALA A 79 8.55 21.64 -22.72
CA ALA A 79 9.39 21.98 -23.87
C ALA A 79 10.80 22.49 -23.46
N GLN A 80 10.96 23.03 -22.24
CA GLN A 80 12.25 23.48 -21.72
C GLN A 80 13.10 22.39 -21.03
N GLN A 81 12.56 21.18 -20.81
CA GLN A 81 13.24 20.09 -20.06
C GLN A 81 13.86 19.01 -20.96
N GLY A 82 13.77 19.15 -22.28
CA GLY A 82 14.66 18.47 -23.22
C GLY A 82 14.22 17.10 -23.77
N ARG A 83 13.21 16.41 -23.21
CA ARG A 83 12.60 15.18 -23.81
C ARG A 83 11.16 14.97 -23.31
N LEU A 84 10.19 14.86 -24.22
CA LEU A 84 8.78 14.57 -23.91
C LEU A 84 8.39 13.18 -24.45
N PRO A 85 7.48 12.44 -23.79
CA PRO A 85 6.87 11.26 -24.40
C PRO A 85 6.04 11.65 -25.62
N VAL A 86 5.92 10.73 -26.56
CA VAL A 86 5.07 10.88 -27.75
C VAL A 86 3.91 9.90 -27.65
N ILE A 87 2.68 10.39 -27.78
CA ILE A 87 1.47 9.55 -27.83
C ILE A 87 0.95 9.56 -29.26
N VAL A 88 1.06 8.43 -29.95
CA VAL A 88 0.42 8.25 -31.27
C VAL A 88 -1.02 7.85 -31.04
N TYR A 89 -1.94 8.75 -31.36
CA TYR A 89 -3.36 8.63 -31.07
C TYR A 89 -4.17 8.24 -32.32
N PHE A 90 -4.97 7.19 -32.20
CA PHE A 90 -5.91 6.74 -33.23
C PHE A 90 -7.33 7.02 -32.77
N HIS A 91 -8.09 7.81 -33.54
CA HIS A 91 -9.45 8.17 -33.16
C HIS A 91 -10.46 7.04 -33.42
N GLY A 92 -11.53 7.02 -32.63
CA GLY A 92 -12.69 6.16 -32.81
C GLY A 92 -13.60 6.57 -33.96
N GLY A 93 -14.76 5.90 -34.07
CA GLY A 93 -15.71 6.08 -35.18
C GLY A 93 -16.02 4.80 -35.96
N GLY A 94 -15.70 3.63 -35.40
CA GLY A 94 -16.00 2.34 -36.03
C GLY A 94 -15.37 2.18 -37.41
N PHE A 95 -14.15 2.71 -37.63
CA PHE A 95 -13.44 2.79 -38.92
C PHE A 95 -14.15 3.62 -40.01
N THR A 96 -15.31 4.22 -39.72
CA THR A 96 -16.18 4.82 -40.72
C THR A 96 -16.38 6.32 -40.52
N PHE A 97 -16.15 6.86 -39.33
CA PHE A 97 -16.40 8.26 -38.99
C PHE A 97 -15.18 8.97 -38.41
N HIS A 98 -15.27 10.30 -38.41
CA HIS A 98 -14.36 11.24 -37.74
C HIS A 98 -12.98 11.41 -38.38
N SER A 99 -12.20 12.31 -37.79
CA SER A 99 -10.83 12.68 -38.18
C SER A 99 -10.15 13.36 -36.99
N PRO A 100 -8.81 13.57 -37.01
CA PRO A 100 -8.14 14.46 -36.06
C PRO A 100 -8.70 15.89 -36.04
N ALA A 101 -9.34 16.32 -37.14
CA ALA A 101 -9.98 17.63 -37.22
C ALA A 101 -11.38 17.65 -36.59
N THR A 102 -12.02 16.51 -36.30
CA THR A 102 -13.32 16.49 -35.60
C THR A 102 -13.15 17.14 -34.23
N ARG A 103 -14.00 18.12 -33.91
CA ARG A 103 -13.84 19.01 -32.74
C ARG A 103 -13.75 18.26 -31.41
N ALA A 104 -14.47 17.14 -31.26
CA ALA A 104 -14.40 16.30 -30.07
C ALA A 104 -13.02 15.64 -29.90
N PHE A 105 -12.43 15.13 -30.98
CA PHE A 105 -11.10 14.50 -30.96
C PHE A 105 -9.97 15.52 -30.87
N ASP A 106 -10.10 16.69 -31.51
CA ASP A 106 -9.16 17.81 -31.31
C ASP A 106 -9.13 18.24 -29.84
N ALA A 107 -10.30 18.41 -29.21
CA ALA A 107 -10.41 18.75 -27.79
C ALA A 107 -9.83 17.66 -26.88
N LEU A 108 -10.09 16.38 -27.18
CA LEU A 108 -9.55 15.25 -26.43
C LEU A 108 -8.02 15.20 -26.52
N CYS A 109 -7.44 15.32 -27.72
CA CYS A 109 -5.99 15.31 -27.89
C CYS A 109 -5.32 16.49 -27.19
N ARG A 110 -5.92 17.69 -27.21
CA ARG A 110 -5.46 18.84 -26.40
C ARG A 110 -5.50 18.55 -24.90
N ARG A 111 -6.57 17.91 -24.43
CA ARG A 111 -6.71 17.55 -23.01
C ARG A 111 -5.63 16.55 -22.60
N ILE A 112 -5.37 15.54 -23.43
CA ILE A 112 -4.30 14.55 -23.22
C ILE A 112 -2.94 15.25 -23.20
N ALA A 113 -2.61 16.06 -24.21
CA ALA A 113 -1.33 16.78 -24.32
C ALA A 113 -1.08 17.76 -23.15
N ARG A 114 -2.14 18.25 -22.51
CA ARG A 114 -2.03 19.13 -21.32
C ARG A 114 -1.89 18.34 -20.03
N ALA A 115 -2.72 17.31 -19.85
CA ALA A 115 -2.71 16.50 -18.64
C ALA A 115 -1.44 15.65 -18.53
N ILE A 116 -0.96 15.18 -19.67
CA ILE A 116 0.28 14.46 -19.86
C ILE A 116 1.15 15.40 -20.67
N PRO A 117 2.19 16.03 -20.11
CA PRO A 117 3.10 16.88 -20.87
C PRO A 117 3.84 16.02 -21.92
N ALA A 118 3.17 15.80 -23.04
CA ALA A 118 3.46 14.84 -24.09
C ALA A 118 3.10 15.45 -25.44
N ALA A 119 3.88 15.14 -26.47
CA ALA A 119 3.47 15.43 -27.83
C ALA A 119 2.42 14.37 -28.26
N VAL A 120 1.24 14.80 -28.71
CA VAL A 120 0.20 13.88 -29.19
C VAL A 120 0.14 13.94 -30.71
N VAL A 121 0.28 12.81 -31.39
CA VAL A 121 0.24 12.68 -32.86
C VAL A 121 -1.06 11.95 -33.23
N SER A 122 -2.09 12.70 -33.63
CA SER A 122 -3.41 12.15 -33.98
C SER A 122 -3.47 11.84 -35.48
N VAL A 123 -3.76 10.59 -35.84
CA VAL A 123 -3.64 10.09 -37.22
C VAL A 123 -4.95 10.19 -37.99
N ASN A 124 -4.92 10.78 -39.20
CA ASN A 124 -6.06 10.82 -40.12
C ASN A 124 -6.01 9.62 -41.10
N TYR A 125 -6.31 8.44 -40.59
CA TYR A 125 -6.32 7.21 -41.38
C TYR A 125 -7.53 7.15 -42.33
N ARG A 126 -7.41 6.39 -43.42
CA ARG A 126 -8.49 6.22 -44.41
C ARG A 126 -9.66 5.42 -43.82
N LEU A 127 -10.88 5.83 -44.15
CA LEU A 127 -12.11 5.29 -43.57
C LEU A 127 -12.83 4.32 -44.52
N ALA A 128 -13.47 3.32 -43.92
CA ALA A 128 -14.44 2.42 -44.55
C ALA A 128 -15.80 3.11 -44.76
N PRO A 129 -16.59 2.75 -45.78
CA PRO A 129 -16.44 1.57 -46.66
C PRO A 129 -15.54 1.76 -47.89
N GLU A 130 -15.08 2.98 -48.20
CA GLU A 130 -14.25 3.26 -49.38
C GLU A 130 -12.87 2.61 -49.28
N HIS A 131 -12.35 2.53 -48.06
CA HIS A 131 -11.08 1.89 -47.75
C HIS A 131 -11.29 0.86 -46.62
N ARG A 132 -11.62 -0.37 -47.03
CA ARG A 132 -11.81 -1.53 -46.14
C ARG A 132 -10.48 -2.00 -45.53
N TYR A 133 -10.55 -2.99 -44.65
CA TYR A 133 -9.40 -3.74 -44.14
C TYR A 133 -8.44 -4.12 -45.30
N PRO A 134 -7.11 -3.95 -45.13
CA PRO A 134 -6.39 -3.49 -43.93
C PRO A 134 -6.02 -1.99 -43.95
N ALA A 135 -6.68 -1.15 -44.76
CA ALA A 135 -6.20 0.21 -45.08
C ALA A 135 -5.91 1.11 -43.86
N ALA A 136 -6.78 1.08 -42.84
CA ALA A 136 -6.57 1.86 -41.62
C ALA A 136 -5.32 1.39 -40.84
N TYR A 137 -5.05 0.08 -40.82
CA TYR A 137 -3.88 -0.48 -40.15
C TYR A 137 -2.58 -0.12 -40.89
N ASP A 138 -2.60 -0.15 -42.22
CA ASP A 138 -1.46 0.27 -43.04
C ASP A 138 -1.14 1.75 -42.83
N ASP A 139 -2.16 2.61 -42.86
CA ASP A 139 -1.99 4.04 -42.66
C ASP A 139 -1.45 4.38 -41.28
N CYS A 140 -1.96 3.73 -40.24
CA CYS A 140 -1.52 3.96 -38.87
C CYS A 140 -0.13 3.39 -38.59
N PHE A 141 0.25 2.29 -39.24
CA PHE A 141 1.61 1.78 -39.17
C PHE A 141 2.61 2.67 -39.93
N ASP A 142 2.23 3.22 -41.08
CA ASP A 142 3.06 4.18 -41.81
C ASP A 142 3.16 5.51 -41.06
N ALA A 143 2.12 5.95 -40.35
CA ALA A 143 2.21 7.08 -39.44
C ALA A 143 3.19 6.83 -38.28
N LEU A 144 3.23 5.61 -37.73
CA LEU A 144 4.21 5.23 -36.71
C LEU A 144 5.65 5.27 -37.27
N ARG A 145 5.87 4.80 -38.50
CA ARG A 145 7.17 4.95 -39.20
C ARG A 145 7.54 6.41 -39.45
N TRP A 146 6.56 7.25 -39.79
CA TRP A 146 6.79 8.68 -39.93
C TRP A 146 7.23 9.31 -38.61
N VAL A 147 6.64 8.90 -37.47
CA VAL A 147 7.08 9.34 -36.13
C VAL A 147 8.54 8.98 -35.86
N ASP A 148 9.01 7.82 -36.31
CA ASP A 148 10.42 7.39 -36.19
C ASP A 148 11.39 8.31 -36.96
N GLY A 149 10.97 8.80 -38.13
CA GLY A 149 11.77 9.70 -38.97
C GLY A 149 11.62 11.21 -38.69
N ALA A 150 10.65 11.63 -37.86
CA ALA A 150 10.22 13.03 -37.73
C ALA A 150 11.13 13.92 -36.85
N SER A 151 12.46 13.85 -37.03
CA SER A 151 13.42 14.77 -36.38
C SER A 151 13.09 16.23 -36.69
N GLY A 152 12.90 17.05 -35.65
CA GLY A 152 12.66 18.49 -35.79
C GLY A 152 11.19 18.91 -35.79
N VAL A 153 10.26 17.96 -35.97
CA VAL A 153 8.82 18.17 -35.72
C VAL A 153 8.44 17.66 -34.33
N LEU A 154 8.96 16.49 -33.95
CA LEU A 154 8.78 15.91 -32.62
C LEU A 154 10.00 16.16 -31.73
N PRO A 155 9.81 16.31 -30.41
CA PRO A 155 10.93 16.36 -29.46
C PRO A 155 11.74 15.06 -29.54
N ALA A 156 12.99 15.07 -29.08
CA ALA A 156 13.80 13.85 -28.98
C ALA A 156 13.11 12.86 -28.03
N ALA A 157 12.34 11.92 -28.60
CA ALA A 157 11.45 11.06 -27.84
C ALA A 157 12.27 10.26 -26.81
N SER A 158 11.76 10.21 -25.58
CA SER A 158 12.25 9.31 -24.52
C SER A 158 11.49 7.99 -24.51
N ALA A 159 10.22 8.00 -24.93
CA ALA A 159 9.31 6.85 -24.99
C ALA A 159 8.11 7.16 -25.91
N VAL A 160 7.61 6.17 -26.64
CA VAL A 160 6.41 6.29 -27.49
C VAL A 160 5.29 5.43 -26.92
N PHE A 161 4.07 5.96 -26.90
CA PHE A 161 2.87 5.24 -26.49
C PHE A 161 1.89 5.19 -27.66
N LEU A 162 1.30 4.02 -27.91
CA LEU A 162 0.17 3.91 -28.82
C LEU A 162 -1.11 4.07 -28.00
N ALA A 163 -2.00 4.96 -28.41
CA ALA A 163 -3.27 5.15 -27.73
C ALA A 163 -4.40 5.24 -28.76
N GLY A 164 -5.58 4.78 -28.38
CA GLY A 164 -6.73 4.95 -29.25
C GLY A 164 -8.02 4.53 -28.60
N ASP A 165 -9.10 5.08 -29.11
CA ASP A 165 -10.43 4.86 -28.57
C ASP A 165 -11.35 4.12 -29.54
N SER A 166 -12.22 3.23 -29.05
CA SER A 166 -13.13 2.46 -29.92
C SER A 166 -12.34 1.76 -31.06
N ALA A 167 -12.68 2.02 -32.33
CA ALA A 167 -11.91 1.52 -33.48
C ALA A 167 -10.42 1.90 -33.45
N GLY A 168 -10.08 3.08 -32.91
CA GLY A 168 -8.70 3.48 -32.67
C GLY A 168 -7.95 2.59 -31.68
N GLY A 169 -8.65 2.05 -30.67
CA GLY A 169 -8.07 1.06 -29.76
C GLY A 169 -7.79 -0.28 -30.45
N ASN A 170 -8.68 -0.70 -31.36
CA ASN A 170 -8.43 -1.87 -32.21
C ASN A 170 -7.21 -1.64 -33.13
N ILE A 171 -7.13 -0.48 -33.77
CA ILE A 171 -5.97 -0.09 -34.59
C ILE A 171 -4.69 -0.11 -33.76
N ALA A 172 -4.70 0.45 -32.54
CA ALA A 172 -3.55 0.46 -31.65
C ALA A 172 -3.02 -0.95 -31.36
N HIS A 173 -3.92 -1.93 -31.13
CA HIS A 173 -3.54 -3.33 -30.98
C HIS A 173 -2.82 -3.88 -32.22
N HIS A 174 -3.42 -3.74 -33.42
CA HIS A 174 -2.83 -4.30 -34.64
C HIS A 174 -1.52 -3.61 -35.03
N VAL A 175 -1.41 -2.30 -34.81
CA VAL A 175 -0.16 -1.55 -35.03
C VAL A 175 0.91 -2.00 -34.03
N ALA A 176 0.58 -2.19 -32.76
CA ALA A 176 1.51 -2.71 -31.74
C ALA A 176 1.99 -4.12 -32.10
N LYS A 177 1.07 -5.02 -32.49
CA LYS A 177 1.39 -6.39 -32.90
C LYS A 177 2.33 -6.39 -34.11
N ARG A 178 2.02 -5.57 -35.12
CA ARG A 178 2.86 -5.42 -36.32
C ARG A 178 4.22 -4.81 -36.00
N ALA A 179 4.29 -3.86 -35.08
CA ALA A 179 5.52 -3.25 -34.61
C ALA A 179 6.43 -4.24 -33.88
N ALA A 180 5.87 -5.07 -33.00
CA ALA A 180 6.60 -6.13 -32.31
C ALA A 180 7.18 -7.16 -33.30
N ALA A 181 6.41 -7.55 -34.32
CA ALA A 181 6.84 -8.52 -35.34
C ALA A 181 7.85 -7.96 -36.36
N ALA A 182 7.80 -6.66 -36.69
CA ALA A 182 8.62 -6.06 -37.75
C ALA A 182 10.08 -5.77 -37.34
N GLY A 183 10.41 -5.84 -36.05
CA GLY A 183 11.75 -5.52 -35.53
C GLY A 183 11.98 -4.01 -35.25
N SER A 184 13.22 -3.65 -34.93
CA SER A 184 13.60 -2.37 -34.32
C SER A 184 13.37 -1.15 -35.21
N PHE A 185 12.63 -0.18 -34.69
CA PHE A 185 12.64 1.22 -35.13
C PHE A 185 13.97 1.89 -34.72
N GLU A 186 14.42 2.91 -35.45
CA GLU A 186 15.70 3.56 -35.17
C GLU A 186 15.66 4.42 -33.90
N ARG A 187 14.49 5.01 -33.59
CA ARG A 187 14.30 6.01 -32.52
C ARG A 187 13.06 5.75 -31.68
N VAL A 188 12.10 4.99 -32.19
CA VAL A 188 10.86 4.65 -31.50
C VAL A 188 11.05 3.40 -30.65
N THR A 189 10.75 3.53 -29.35
CA THR A 189 10.52 2.38 -28.48
C THR A 189 9.10 2.50 -27.95
N ILE A 190 8.25 1.51 -28.26
CA ILE A 190 6.87 1.50 -27.77
C ILE A 190 6.89 1.09 -26.31
N ALA A 191 6.72 2.06 -25.42
CA ALA A 191 6.75 1.86 -23.97
C ALA A 191 5.42 1.38 -23.39
N GLY A 192 4.33 1.51 -24.16
CA GLY A 192 3.04 0.96 -23.77
C GLY A 192 1.91 1.25 -24.76
N VAL A 193 0.79 0.55 -24.58
CA VAL A 193 -0.44 0.69 -25.37
C VAL A 193 -1.61 1.05 -24.46
N ALA A 194 -2.38 2.08 -24.80
CA ALA A 194 -3.53 2.52 -24.02
C ALA A 194 -4.83 2.43 -24.85
N LEU A 195 -5.72 1.53 -24.46
CA LEU A 195 -6.93 1.19 -25.22
C LEU A 195 -8.18 1.71 -24.51
N LEU A 196 -8.77 2.78 -25.03
CA LEU A 196 -9.96 3.40 -24.46
C LEU A 196 -11.21 2.75 -25.07
N GLN A 197 -11.89 1.89 -24.32
CA GLN A 197 -13.09 1.18 -24.76
C GLN A 197 -12.91 0.54 -26.17
N PRO A 198 -11.89 -0.33 -26.38
CA PRO A 198 -11.50 -0.78 -27.71
C PRO A 198 -12.62 -1.55 -28.42
N PHE A 199 -12.71 -1.35 -29.75
CA PHE A 199 -13.76 -1.94 -30.58
C PHE A 199 -13.35 -3.31 -31.12
N PHE A 200 -13.70 -4.35 -30.37
CA PHE A 200 -13.59 -5.75 -30.78
C PHE A 200 -14.97 -6.35 -31.05
N GLY A 201 -15.00 -7.48 -31.76
CA GLY A 201 -16.23 -8.13 -32.20
C GLY A 201 -16.14 -9.65 -32.18
N GLY A 202 -17.21 -10.26 -32.69
CA GLY A 202 -17.38 -11.69 -32.91
C GLY A 202 -18.83 -11.95 -33.32
N GLU A 203 -19.11 -13.11 -33.93
CA GLU A 203 -20.47 -13.38 -34.39
C GLU A 203 -21.43 -13.72 -33.24
N ALA A 204 -21.00 -14.58 -32.32
CA ALA A 204 -21.76 -14.94 -31.13
C ALA A 204 -21.84 -13.74 -30.17
N ARG A 205 -23.04 -13.29 -29.79
CA ARG A 205 -23.24 -12.12 -28.91
C ARG A 205 -22.85 -12.39 -27.47
N THR A 206 -22.19 -11.43 -26.84
CA THR A 206 -21.95 -11.45 -25.39
C THR A 206 -23.16 -10.96 -24.60
N GLU A 207 -23.15 -11.18 -23.29
CA GLU A 207 -24.20 -10.69 -22.40
C GLU A 207 -24.28 -9.15 -22.42
N SER A 208 -23.14 -8.47 -22.41
CA SER A 208 -23.07 -7.01 -22.51
C SER A 208 -23.65 -6.48 -23.82
N GLU A 209 -23.44 -7.16 -24.96
CA GLU A 209 -24.00 -6.77 -26.25
C GLU A 209 -25.53 -6.92 -26.28
N VAL A 210 -26.07 -7.95 -25.61
CA VAL A 210 -27.52 -8.14 -25.48
C VAL A 210 -28.12 -7.10 -24.53
N ARG A 211 -27.46 -6.87 -23.39
CA ARG A 211 -27.95 -6.00 -22.32
C ARG A 211 -27.87 -4.51 -22.65
N PHE A 212 -26.76 -4.08 -23.25
CA PHE A 212 -26.47 -2.65 -23.52
C PHE A 212 -26.49 -2.30 -25.01
N GLY A 213 -26.85 -3.24 -25.89
CA GLY A 213 -26.89 -3.04 -27.35
C GLY A 213 -27.81 -1.91 -27.86
N GLY A 214 -28.68 -1.37 -27.01
CA GLY A 214 -29.51 -0.20 -27.31
C GLY A 214 -29.00 1.12 -26.74
N VAL A 215 -27.84 1.15 -26.07
CA VAL A 215 -27.28 2.34 -25.42
C VAL A 215 -26.44 3.14 -26.43
N PRO A 216 -26.79 4.40 -26.73
CA PRO A 216 -25.98 5.22 -27.64
C PRO A 216 -24.64 5.62 -27.00
N PRO A 217 -23.61 5.93 -27.81
CA PRO A 217 -23.63 6.10 -29.26
C PRO A 217 -23.53 4.80 -30.06
N LEU A 218 -23.16 3.68 -29.42
CA LEU A 218 -22.88 2.42 -30.12
C LEU A 218 -24.02 1.42 -29.92
N THR A 219 -24.94 1.34 -30.88
CA THR A 219 -25.93 0.26 -30.88
C THR A 219 -25.41 -0.99 -31.57
N THR A 220 -25.96 -2.16 -31.27
CA THR A 220 -25.61 -3.44 -31.92
C THR A 220 -25.78 -3.34 -33.45
N GLU A 221 -26.86 -2.72 -33.91
CA GLU A 221 -27.15 -2.51 -35.34
C GLU A 221 -26.12 -1.60 -36.02
N LEU A 222 -25.65 -0.57 -35.29
CA LEU A 222 -24.60 0.33 -35.79
C LEU A 222 -23.25 -0.40 -35.83
N SER A 223 -22.93 -1.15 -34.79
CA SER A 223 -21.72 -1.98 -34.72
C SER A 223 -21.64 -2.98 -35.87
N ASP A 224 -22.72 -3.71 -36.16
CA ASP A 224 -22.78 -4.67 -37.27
C ASP A 224 -22.60 -4.01 -38.63
N TRP A 225 -23.14 -2.81 -38.79
CA TRP A 225 -22.96 -2.03 -40.01
C TRP A 225 -21.52 -1.54 -40.15
N MET A 226 -20.89 -1.08 -39.07
CA MET A 226 -19.49 -0.65 -39.05
C MET A 226 -18.54 -1.81 -39.39
N TRP A 227 -18.73 -2.98 -38.76
CA TRP A 227 -17.94 -4.17 -39.05
C TRP A 227 -18.10 -4.62 -40.51
N ARG A 228 -19.32 -4.72 -41.04
CA ARG A 228 -19.54 -5.07 -42.45
C ARG A 228 -18.96 -4.05 -43.43
N SER A 229 -18.88 -2.77 -43.02
CA SER A 229 -18.27 -1.72 -43.83
C SER A 229 -16.76 -1.83 -43.85
N PHE A 230 -16.14 -2.22 -42.73
CA PHE A 230 -14.69 -2.29 -42.59
C PHE A 230 -14.09 -3.62 -43.06
N LEU A 231 -14.70 -4.75 -42.72
CA LEU A 231 -14.16 -6.07 -43.02
C LEU A 231 -14.09 -6.36 -44.53
N PRO A 232 -13.24 -7.32 -44.96
CA PRO A 232 -13.24 -7.81 -46.34
C PRO A 232 -14.65 -8.21 -46.79
N GLU A 233 -14.93 -8.07 -48.07
CA GLU A 233 -16.23 -8.46 -48.61
C GLU A 233 -16.46 -9.97 -48.41
N GLY A 234 -17.60 -10.33 -47.82
CA GLY A 234 -17.93 -11.72 -47.47
C GLY A 234 -17.38 -12.22 -46.13
N ALA A 235 -16.55 -11.44 -45.44
CA ALA A 235 -16.08 -11.78 -44.09
C ALA A 235 -17.13 -11.44 -43.01
N ASP A 236 -17.14 -12.23 -41.95
CA ASP A 236 -17.92 -12.01 -40.74
C ASP A 236 -17.04 -11.49 -39.60
N ARG A 237 -17.62 -11.25 -38.42
CA ARG A 237 -16.92 -10.65 -37.28
C ARG A 237 -16.04 -11.62 -36.51
N ASP A 238 -15.98 -12.90 -36.89
CA ASP A 238 -14.97 -13.82 -36.39
C ASP A 238 -13.65 -13.69 -37.17
N HIS A 239 -13.60 -12.85 -38.21
CA HIS A 239 -12.36 -12.39 -38.84
C HIS A 239 -11.40 -11.76 -37.81
N GLU A 240 -10.10 -12.01 -37.96
CA GLU A 240 -9.04 -11.59 -37.02
C GLU A 240 -8.97 -10.08 -36.70
N ALA A 241 -9.48 -9.25 -37.61
CA ALA A 241 -9.57 -7.80 -37.45
C ALA A 241 -10.63 -7.38 -36.41
N ALA A 242 -11.66 -8.20 -36.23
CA ALA A 242 -12.74 -7.99 -35.27
C ALA A 242 -12.55 -8.86 -34.02
N ASN A 243 -12.31 -10.15 -34.21
CA ASN A 243 -12.10 -11.13 -33.16
C ASN A 243 -10.61 -11.49 -33.04
N VAL A 244 -9.85 -10.62 -32.38
CA VAL A 244 -8.38 -10.68 -32.31
C VAL A 244 -7.81 -11.90 -31.56
N PHE A 245 -8.67 -12.68 -30.89
CA PHE A 245 -8.33 -13.94 -30.21
C PHE A 245 -9.25 -15.13 -30.62
N GLY A 246 -9.95 -15.03 -31.75
CA GLY A 246 -10.78 -16.11 -32.29
C GLY A 246 -9.98 -17.29 -32.85
N SER A 247 -10.65 -18.38 -33.23
CA SER A 247 -10.04 -19.64 -33.71
C SER A 247 -9.14 -19.52 -34.95
N GLY A 248 -9.14 -18.36 -35.65
CA GLY A 248 -8.24 -18.03 -36.76
C GLY A 248 -7.11 -17.05 -36.42
N SER A 249 -7.03 -16.54 -35.18
CA SER A 249 -6.10 -15.49 -34.75
C SER A 249 -4.76 -16.07 -34.22
N GLY A 250 -4.14 -16.95 -35.00
CA GLY A 250 -2.81 -17.46 -34.67
C GLY A 250 -1.76 -16.35 -34.75
N GLY A 251 -1.34 -15.79 -33.62
CA GLY A 251 -0.21 -14.88 -33.58
C GLY A 251 0.49 -14.90 -32.24
N GLU A 252 1.79 -15.15 -32.27
CA GLU A 252 2.72 -14.96 -31.17
C GLU A 252 2.64 -13.49 -30.69
N LEU A 253 2.42 -13.27 -29.40
CA LEU A 253 2.45 -11.94 -28.75
C LEU A 253 3.80 -11.67 -28.07
N ALA A 254 4.83 -12.43 -28.43
CA ALA A 254 6.18 -12.22 -27.95
C ALA A 254 6.63 -10.78 -28.24
N GLY A 255 7.05 -10.06 -27.19
CA GLY A 255 7.46 -8.66 -27.28
C GLY A 255 6.33 -7.65 -27.44
N PHE A 256 5.06 -8.03 -27.21
CA PHE A 256 3.94 -7.08 -27.21
C PHE A 256 4.06 -6.11 -26.01
N PRO A 257 3.88 -4.78 -26.19
CA PRO A 257 4.13 -3.83 -25.11
C PRO A 257 3.11 -3.91 -23.95
N PRO A 258 3.49 -3.46 -22.74
CA PRO A 258 2.55 -3.32 -21.63
C PRO A 258 1.30 -2.54 -22.04
N THR A 259 0.13 -3.00 -21.63
CA THR A 259 -1.16 -2.50 -22.13
C THR A 259 -2.08 -2.08 -20.99
N ALA A 260 -2.68 -0.89 -21.10
CA ALA A 260 -3.77 -0.44 -20.25
C ALA A 260 -5.09 -0.46 -21.02
N VAL A 261 -6.13 -1.10 -20.46
CA VAL A 261 -7.47 -1.17 -21.06
C VAL A 261 -8.48 -0.46 -20.17
N TYR A 262 -9.18 0.54 -20.73
CA TYR A 262 -10.18 1.35 -20.03
C TYR A 262 -11.58 0.90 -20.45
N VAL A 263 -12.36 0.36 -19.51
CA VAL A 263 -13.59 -0.40 -19.78
C VAL A 263 -14.80 0.33 -19.17
N GLY A 264 -15.86 0.50 -19.96
CA GLY A 264 -17.11 1.08 -19.47
C GLY A 264 -18.10 0.01 -18.99
N GLY A 265 -18.64 0.17 -17.78
CA GLY A 265 -19.61 -0.78 -17.21
C GLY A 265 -20.95 -0.82 -17.95
N CYS A 266 -21.32 0.26 -18.65
CA CYS A 266 -22.50 0.34 -19.52
C CYS A 266 -22.14 0.30 -21.01
N ASP A 267 -20.92 -0.14 -21.37
CA ASP A 267 -20.49 -0.32 -22.77
C ASP A 267 -21.01 -1.66 -23.31
N PRO A 268 -21.70 -1.72 -24.46
CA PRO A 268 -22.09 -3.00 -25.09
C PRO A 268 -20.90 -3.92 -25.37
N LEU A 269 -19.69 -3.39 -25.53
CA LEU A 269 -18.48 -4.16 -25.81
C LEU A 269 -17.74 -4.61 -24.57
N ARG A 270 -18.25 -4.33 -23.36
CA ARG A 270 -17.56 -4.64 -22.09
C ARG A 270 -16.99 -6.05 -22.06
N ASP A 271 -17.80 -7.06 -22.36
CA ASP A 271 -17.34 -8.46 -22.26
C ASP A 271 -16.30 -8.80 -23.33
N ARG A 272 -16.35 -8.16 -24.51
CA ARG A 272 -15.30 -8.27 -25.53
C ARG A 272 -13.98 -7.68 -25.05
N GLN A 273 -14.05 -6.53 -24.39
CA GLN A 273 -12.89 -5.84 -23.82
C GLN A 273 -12.27 -6.66 -22.68
N MET A 274 -13.09 -7.28 -21.82
CA MET A 274 -12.61 -8.16 -20.75
C MET A 274 -12.04 -9.48 -21.29
N GLY A 275 -12.68 -10.11 -22.28
CA GLY A 275 -12.11 -11.30 -22.93
C GLY A 275 -10.78 -11.00 -23.63
N TYR A 276 -10.61 -9.81 -24.19
CA TYR A 276 -9.33 -9.34 -24.73
C TYR A 276 -8.25 -9.21 -23.65
N VAL A 277 -8.59 -8.66 -22.47
CA VAL A 277 -7.67 -8.58 -21.32
C VAL A 277 -7.22 -9.97 -20.88
N GLU A 278 -8.15 -10.90 -20.72
CA GLU A 278 -7.85 -12.26 -20.29
C GLU A 278 -6.91 -12.96 -21.27
N ALA A 279 -7.16 -12.79 -22.57
CA ALA A 279 -6.31 -13.38 -23.60
C ALA A 279 -4.90 -12.77 -23.65
N LEU A 280 -4.75 -11.46 -23.46
CA LEU A 280 -3.43 -10.83 -23.33
C LEU A 280 -2.66 -11.32 -22.10
N ARG A 281 -3.33 -11.43 -20.94
CA ARG A 281 -2.72 -11.95 -19.70
C ARG A 281 -2.30 -13.41 -19.88
N GLY A 282 -3.16 -14.22 -20.51
CA GLY A 282 -2.84 -15.61 -20.85
C GLY A 282 -1.64 -15.74 -21.81
N ALA A 283 -1.38 -14.71 -22.61
CA ALA A 283 -0.20 -14.62 -23.47
C ALA A 283 1.03 -13.98 -22.80
N GLY A 284 0.98 -13.70 -21.49
CA GLY A 284 2.11 -13.17 -20.72
C GLY A 284 2.35 -11.66 -20.88
N VAL A 285 1.40 -10.91 -21.44
CA VAL A 285 1.50 -9.45 -21.55
C VAL A 285 1.16 -8.79 -20.21
N ASP A 286 1.92 -7.77 -19.81
CA ASP A 286 1.58 -6.90 -18.68
C ASP A 286 0.32 -6.08 -19.00
N VAL A 287 -0.81 -6.37 -18.35
CA VAL A 287 -2.10 -5.73 -18.63
C VAL A 287 -2.75 -5.13 -17.37
N GLY A 288 -2.82 -3.79 -17.37
CA GLY A 288 -3.64 -3.01 -16.45
C GLY A 288 -5.06 -2.83 -16.98
N VAL A 289 -6.05 -2.87 -16.09
CA VAL A 289 -7.46 -2.65 -16.43
C VAL A 289 -8.05 -1.60 -15.50
N VAL A 290 -8.81 -0.67 -16.06
CA VAL A 290 -9.57 0.33 -15.29
C VAL A 290 -11.03 0.26 -15.71
N GLU A 291 -11.90 -0.14 -14.79
CA GLU A 291 -13.34 -0.22 -15.02
C GLU A 291 -14.06 1.03 -14.49
N TYR A 292 -14.97 1.56 -15.29
CA TYR A 292 -15.85 2.69 -14.94
C TYR A 292 -17.30 2.21 -14.94
N PRO A 293 -17.87 1.79 -13.79
CA PRO A 293 -19.16 1.11 -13.74
C PRO A 293 -20.33 1.84 -14.42
N GLY A 294 -20.35 3.18 -14.34
CA GLY A 294 -21.39 4.02 -14.95
C GLY A 294 -21.12 4.49 -16.39
N ALA A 295 -19.92 4.22 -16.93
CA ALA A 295 -19.52 4.76 -18.24
C ALA A 295 -20.21 4.05 -19.40
N ILE A 296 -20.78 4.84 -20.32
CA ILE A 296 -21.20 4.40 -21.66
C ILE A 296 -20.01 4.38 -22.62
N HIS A 297 -20.18 3.74 -23.79
CA HIS A 297 -19.20 3.83 -24.87
C HIS A 297 -18.98 5.30 -25.30
N GLY A 298 -17.73 5.73 -25.50
CA GLY A 298 -17.39 7.09 -25.88
C GLY A 298 -17.47 8.13 -24.76
N CYS A 299 -17.57 7.73 -23.48
CA CYS A 299 -17.77 8.68 -22.36
C CYS A 299 -16.66 9.75 -22.26
N TYR A 300 -15.43 9.41 -22.65
CA TYR A 300 -14.27 10.31 -22.64
C TYR A 300 -14.42 11.53 -23.54
N ALA A 301 -15.32 11.50 -24.54
CA ALA A 301 -15.58 12.63 -25.44
C ALA A 301 -16.44 13.73 -24.81
N PHE A 302 -16.99 13.50 -23.60
CA PHE A 302 -17.92 14.40 -22.92
C PHE A 302 -17.29 14.94 -21.62
N PRO A 303 -16.69 16.15 -21.64
CA PRO A 303 -16.04 16.72 -20.46
C PRO A 303 -16.96 16.90 -19.25
N GLU A 304 -18.28 16.96 -19.46
CA GLU A 304 -19.27 17.03 -18.38
C GLU A 304 -19.49 15.72 -17.63
N LEU A 305 -18.97 14.59 -18.15
CA LEU A 305 -19.03 13.29 -17.48
C LEU A 305 -17.80 13.15 -16.57
N PRO A 306 -17.97 12.80 -15.27
CA PRO A 306 -16.85 12.59 -14.35
C PRO A 306 -15.82 11.57 -14.86
N GLU A 307 -16.28 10.57 -15.60
CA GLU A 307 -15.45 9.51 -16.17
C GLU A 307 -14.44 10.05 -17.20
N ALA A 308 -14.74 11.16 -17.89
CA ALA A 308 -13.85 11.72 -18.89
C ALA A 308 -12.57 12.32 -18.28
N GLU A 309 -12.69 12.96 -17.11
CA GLU A 309 -11.53 13.44 -16.35
C GLU A 309 -10.75 12.28 -15.74
N LYS A 310 -11.45 11.28 -15.18
CA LYS A 310 -10.82 10.07 -14.62
C LYS A 310 -10.01 9.31 -15.65
N ILE A 311 -10.57 8.99 -16.82
CA ILE A 311 -9.85 8.32 -17.91
C ILE A 311 -8.59 9.08 -18.32
N THR A 312 -8.65 10.41 -18.33
CA THR A 312 -7.47 11.23 -18.65
C THR A 312 -6.41 11.16 -17.55
N ALA A 313 -6.84 11.15 -16.28
CA ALA A 313 -5.96 10.99 -15.12
C ALA A 313 -5.30 9.59 -15.09
N ASP A 314 -6.07 8.54 -15.31
CA ASP A 314 -5.58 7.16 -15.30
C ASP A 314 -4.62 6.91 -16.48
N LEU A 315 -4.91 7.49 -17.66
CA LEU A 315 -3.98 7.50 -18.79
C LEU A 315 -2.66 8.20 -18.47
N ARG A 316 -2.72 9.34 -17.76
CA ARG A 316 -1.52 10.05 -17.30
C ARG A 316 -0.70 9.20 -16.36
N ASP A 317 -1.34 8.48 -15.45
CA ASP A 317 -0.66 7.70 -14.42
C ASP A 317 -0.02 6.45 -15.04
N PHE A 318 -0.69 5.80 -16.01
CA PHE A 318 -0.09 4.75 -16.83
C PHE A 318 1.16 5.23 -17.58
N VAL A 319 1.06 6.35 -18.29
CA VAL A 319 2.21 6.92 -19.02
C VAL A 319 3.36 7.27 -18.07
N LYS A 320 3.06 7.91 -16.93
CA LYS A 320 4.07 8.24 -15.91
C LYS A 320 4.74 7.00 -15.32
N GLY A 321 3.97 5.96 -14.99
CA GLY A 321 4.49 4.70 -14.45
C GLY A 321 5.48 4.05 -15.41
N LYS A 322 5.11 3.91 -16.69
CA LYS A 322 6.00 3.35 -17.71
C LYS A 322 7.21 4.24 -18.02
N MET A 323 7.07 5.55 -17.88
CA MET A 323 8.21 6.46 -17.93
C MET A 323 9.16 6.34 -16.72
N ALA A 324 8.69 5.91 -15.55
CA ALA A 324 9.55 5.63 -14.39
C ALA A 324 10.25 4.27 -14.51
N GLU A 325 9.57 3.25 -15.04
CA GLU A 325 10.13 1.91 -15.30
C GLU A 325 11.23 1.87 -16.38
N THR A 326 11.38 2.93 -17.17
CA THR A 326 12.34 2.98 -18.28
C THR A 326 13.75 3.46 -17.85
N ARG A 327 13.92 4.10 -16.68
CA ARG A 327 15.23 4.30 -16.00
C ARG A 327 15.05 4.58 -14.50
N PRO A 328 15.78 3.90 -13.59
CA PRO A 328 15.74 4.25 -12.18
C PRO A 328 16.33 5.64 -11.94
N SER A 329 15.58 6.53 -11.28
CA SER A 329 16.05 7.85 -10.88
C SER A 329 16.99 7.73 -9.68
N LEU A 330 18.28 7.52 -9.93
CA LEU A 330 19.27 7.36 -8.86
C LEU A 330 19.74 8.73 -8.31
N PRO A 331 19.92 8.86 -6.99
CA PRO A 331 20.59 10.01 -6.39
C PRO A 331 21.96 10.24 -7.03
N TRP A 332 22.38 11.50 -7.14
CA TRP A 332 23.64 11.85 -7.81
C TRP A 332 24.87 11.21 -7.13
N ARG A 333 24.81 10.98 -5.81
CA ARG A 333 25.87 10.31 -5.04
C ARG A 333 26.01 8.84 -5.44
N THR A 334 24.88 8.13 -5.52
CA THR A 334 24.81 6.74 -6.00
C THR A 334 25.34 6.63 -7.41
N ARG A 335 24.94 7.54 -8.30
CA ARG A 335 25.45 7.60 -9.69
C ARG A 335 26.97 7.80 -9.75
N LEU A 336 27.49 8.70 -8.94
CA LEU A 336 28.94 8.95 -8.85
C LEU A 336 29.68 7.70 -8.33
N PHE A 337 29.17 7.05 -7.30
CA PHE A 337 29.76 5.83 -6.76
C PHE A 337 29.75 4.69 -7.78
N LEU A 338 28.63 4.47 -8.47
CA LEU A 338 28.49 3.48 -9.54
C LEU A 338 29.49 3.75 -10.67
N PHE A 339 29.68 5.02 -11.03
CA PHE A 339 30.70 5.41 -12.01
C PHE A 339 32.12 5.07 -11.54
N VAL A 340 32.48 5.44 -10.30
CA VAL A 340 33.82 5.17 -9.73
C VAL A 340 34.09 3.66 -9.64
N THR A 341 33.13 2.88 -9.17
CA THR A 341 33.25 1.41 -9.07
C THR A 341 33.38 0.76 -10.45
N SER A 342 32.64 1.23 -11.44
CA SER A 342 32.79 0.77 -12.83
C SER A 342 34.17 1.07 -13.40
N VAL A 343 34.69 2.29 -13.17
CA VAL A 343 36.06 2.65 -13.59
C VAL A 343 37.08 1.76 -12.89
N ALA A 344 36.95 1.54 -11.59
CA ALA A 344 37.84 0.67 -10.83
C ALA A 344 37.80 -0.78 -11.36
N ALA A 345 36.61 -1.36 -11.55
CA ALA A 345 36.43 -2.70 -12.10
C ALA A 345 37.08 -2.84 -13.49
N ASN A 346 36.94 -1.82 -14.35
CA ASN A 346 37.57 -1.78 -15.67
C ASN A 346 39.10 -1.67 -15.61
N LEU A 347 39.65 -0.94 -14.65
CA LEU A 347 41.10 -0.79 -14.49
C LEU A 347 41.77 -2.04 -13.93
N VAL A 348 41.08 -2.81 -13.09
CA VAL A 348 41.67 -3.97 -12.40
C VAL A 348 41.52 -5.26 -13.19
N ARG A 349 40.51 -5.37 -14.06
CA ARG A 349 40.32 -6.54 -14.93
C ARG A 349 41.24 -6.48 -16.14
N ARG A 350 41.84 -7.61 -16.49
CA ARG A 350 42.71 -7.73 -17.67
C ARG A 350 42.07 -8.58 -18.75
N ARG A 351 42.49 -8.34 -20.00
CA ARG A 351 42.00 -9.08 -21.18
C ARG A 351 42.37 -10.57 -21.14
N ASP A 352 43.45 -10.92 -20.45
CA ASP A 352 43.91 -12.31 -20.25
C ASP A 352 43.10 -13.07 -19.17
N GLY A 353 42.06 -12.44 -18.60
CA GLY A 353 41.24 -13.04 -17.54
C GLY A 353 41.79 -12.84 -16.13
N SER A 354 43.00 -12.29 -15.96
CA SER A 354 43.56 -12.00 -14.64
C SER A 354 42.99 -10.71 -14.02
N VAL A 355 43.13 -10.58 -12.70
CA VAL A 355 42.70 -9.39 -11.94
C VAL A 355 43.85 -8.81 -11.12
N ASN A 356 43.94 -7.48 -11.05
CA ASN A 356 44.95 -6.79 -10.25
C ASN A 356 44.49 -6.62 -8.79
N ARG A 357 44.73 -7.63 -7.96
CA ARG A 357 44.39 -7.65 -6.52
C ARG A 357 44.95 -6.47 -5.72
N ARG A 358 46.18 -6.05 -6.03
CA ARG A 358 46.82 -4.91 -5.34
C ARG A 358 46.11 -3.61 -5.69
N LEU A 359 45.78 -3.41 -6.97
CA LEU A 359 45.11 -2.19 -7.40
C LEU A 359 43.66 -2.10 -6.88
N ILE A 360 42.88 -3.19 -6.92
CA ILE A 360 41.51 -3.16 -6.42
C ILE A 360 41.44 -2.86 -4.92
N SER A 361 42.45 -3.29 -4.13
CA SER A 361 42.52 -2.98 -2.70
C SER A 361 42.65 -1.49 -2.37
N LEU A 362 43.04 -0.64 -3.33
CA LEU A 362 43.05 0.82 -3.17
C LEU A 362 41.65 1.44 -3.31
N PHE A 363 40.73 0.74 -3.99
CA PHE A 363 39.35 1.18 -4.23
C PHE A 363 38.33 0.51 -3.29
N GLU A 364 38.74 -0.53 -2.57
CA GLU A 364 37.90 -1.26 -1.61
C GLU A 364 38.22 -0.86 -0.16
N PRO A 365 37.47 0.09 0.43
CA PRO A 365 37.66 0.42 1.84
C PRO A 365 37.36 -0.80 2.71
N ARG A 366 38.27 -1.11 3.64
CA ARG A 366 38.14 -2.24 4.56
C ARG A 366 37.90 -1.76 6.00
N ALA A 367 37.16 -2.56 6.75
CA ALA A 367 36.90 -2.40 8.18
C ALA A 367 37.56 -3.54 8.97
N PRO A 368 38.31 -3.27 10.05
CA PRO A 368 38.79 -4.31 10.94
C PRO A 368 37.63 -4.92 11.75
N ALA A 369 37.82 -6.14 12.24
CA ALA A 369 36.95 -6.69 13.27
C ALA A 369 37.03 -5.82 14.54
N ASN A 370 35.93 -5.67 15.27
CA ASN A 370 35.88 -4.84 16.45
C ASN A 370 35.15 -5.55 17.59
N ALA A 371 35.92 -5.96 18.60
CA ALA A 371 35.38 -6.57 19.82
C ALA A 371 34.51 -5.60 20.63
N VAL A 372 34.76 -4.28 20.51
CA VAL A 372 33.91 -3.26 21.10
C VAL A 372 32.66 -3.10 20.23
N PRO A 373 31.45 -3.29 20.78
CA PRO A 373 30.23 -3.15 20.02
C PRO A 373 30.12 -1.77 19.38
N VAL A 374 29.89 -1.75 18.07
CA VAL A 374 29.53 -0.56 17.30
C VAL A 374 28.06 -0.71 16.96
N ASP A 375 27.23 0.24 17.39
CA ASP A 375 25.78 0.19 17.22
C ASP A 375 25.15 -1.11 17.74
N GLY A 376 25.67 -1.62 18.87
CA GLY A 376 25.18 -2.82 19.53
C GLY A 376 25.70 -4.15 18.96
N VAL A 377 26.61 -4.13 17.98
CA VAL A 377 27.17 -5.35 17.36
C VAL A 377 28.70 -5.39 17.48
N SER A 378 29.25 -6.43 18.10
CA SER A 378 30.68 -6.73 18.05
C SER A 378 31.04 -7.62 16.86
N SER A 379 32.30 -7.66 16.45
CA SER A 379 32.77 -8.58 15.43
C SER A 379 34.14 -9.18 15.73
N HIS A 380 34.33 -10.45 15.36
CA HIS A 380 35.54 -11.24 15.57
C HIS A 380 35.89 -12.06 14.33
N ASP A 381 37.19 -12.09 13.96
CA ASP A 381 37.68 -12.92 12.86
C ASP A 381 38.16 -14.28 13.40
N HIS A 382 37.71 -15.37 12.78
CA HIS A 382 38.06 -16.73 13.15
C HIS A 382 38.63 -17.47 11.94
N THR A 383 39.77 -18.13 12.12
CA THR A 383 40.35 -18.99 11.09
C THR A 383 39.61 -20.33 11.05
N VAL A 384 39.14 -20.71 9.87
CA VAL A 384 38.47 -21.99 9.60
C VAL A 384 39.49 -22.99 9.05
N ASP A 385 40.29 -22.58 8.06
CA ASP A 385 41.37 -23.40 7.48
C ASP A 385 42.59 -22.51 7.20
N PRO A 386 43.68 -22.64 7.98
CA PRO A 386 44.87 -21.81 7.81
C PRO A 386 45.66 -22.13 6.53
N ILE A 387 45.56 -23.35 5.98
CA ILE A 387 46.29 -23.77 4.78
C ILE A 387 45.67 -23.10 3.56
N ARG A 388 44.33 -23.07 3.50
CA ARG A 388 43.60 -22.39 2.42
C ARG A 388 43.38 -20.90 2.65
N GLY A 389 43.74 -20.40 3.83
CA GLY A 389 43.47 -19.02 4.23
C GLY A 389 41.97 -18.72 4.37
N LEU A 390 41.16 -19.74 4.69
CA LEU A 390 39.72 -19.60 4.90
C LEU A 390 39.46 -19.10 6.32
N TRP A 391 38.73 -18.00 6.43
CA TRP A 391 38.33 -17.40 7.70
C TRP A 391 36.90 -16.86 7.59
N VAL A 392 36.28 -16.65 8.74
CA VAL A 392 34.94 -16.05 8.85
C VAL A 392 34.99 -14.86 9.80
N ARG A 393 34.15 -13.86 9.55
CA ARG A 393 33.85 -12.81 10.51
C ARG A 393 32.53 -13.11 11.19
N VAL A 394 32.55 -13.25 12.51
CA VAL A 394 31.36 -13.45 13.33
C VAL A 394 30.92 -12.10 13.88
N PHE A 395 29.69 -11.70 13.61
CA PHE A 395 29.03 -10.52 14.15
C PHE A 395 28.04 -10.96 15.21
N SER A 396 28.14 -10.38 16.42
CA SER A 396 27.33 -10.75 17.58
C SER A 396 26.57 -9.54 18.13
N PRO A 397 25.22 -9.58 18.20
CA PRO A 397 24.44 -8.52 18.83
C PRO A 397 24.54 -8.56 20.36
N GLN A 398 24.49 -7.40 21.01
CA GLN A 398 24.49 -7.28 22.48
C GLN A 398 23.13 -7.69 23.10
N GLU A 399 22.02 -7.28 22.49
CA GLU A 399 20.66 -7.67 22.89
C GLU A 399 20.34 -9.09 22.41
N GLY A 400 19.80 -9.95 23.28
CA GLY A 400 19.53 -11.37 23.00
C GLY A 400 20.56 -12.36 23.56
N SER A 401 21.57 -11.89 24.29
CA SER A 401 22.64 -12.69 24.91
C SER A 401 22.18 -13.69 26.00
N GLN A 402 20.89 -13.74 26.34
CA GLN A 402 20.31 -14.71 27.27
C GLN A 402 19.46 -15.83 26.60
N GLY A 403 19.39 -15.89 25.26
CA GLY A 403 18.63 -16.90 24.50
C GLY A 403 19.43 -17.60 23.39
N ARG A 404 18.85 -18.65 22.78
CA ARG A 404 19.41 -19.30 21.56
C ARG A 404 19.18 -18.37 20.35
N LEU A 405 20.23 -17.66 19.91
CA LEU A 405 20.16 -16.84 18.70
C LEU A 405 20.22 -17.71 17.43
N PRO A 406 19.46 -17.38 16.38
CA PRO A 406 19.69 -17.97 15.07
C PRO A 406 21.07 -17.57 14.52
N VAL A 407 21.59 -18.39 13.62
CA VAL A 407 22.86 -18.12 12.92
C VAL A 407 22.59 -17.87 11.45
N ILE A 408 23.02 -16.73 10.92
CA ILE A 408 22.95 -16.42 9.48
C ILE A 408 24.35 -16.55 8.90
N VAL A 409 24.58 -17.56 8.05
CA VAL A 409 25.83 -17.74 7.32
C VAL A 409 25.75 -16.89 6.05
N TYR A 410 26.51 -15.81 6.00
CA TYR A 410 26.44 -14.82 4.93
C TYR A 410 27.59 -14.98 3.94
N PHE A 411 27.25 -15.05 2.64
CA PHE A 411 28.20 -15.02 1.54
C PHE A 411 28.10 -13.68 0.79
N HIS A 412 29.20 -12.94 0.70
CA HIS A 412 29.19 -11.63 0.04
C HIS A 412 29.17 -11.75 -1.49
N GLY A 413 28.59 -10.75 -2.16
CA GLY A 413 28.63 -10.59 -3.61
C GLY A 413 29.99 -10.15 -4.16
N GLY A 414 30.02 -9.82 -5.45
CA GLY A 414 31.24 -9.42 -6.17
C GLY A 414 31.59 -10.29 -7.37
N GLY A 415 30.64 -11.07 -7.91
CA GLY A 415 30.84 -11.89 -9.11
C GLY A 415 31.96 -12.91 -8.97
N PHE A 416 32.08 -13.53 -7.78
CA PHE A 416 33.17 -14.44 -7.37
C PHE A 416 34.58 -13.84 -7.39
N THR A 417 34.72 -12.57 -7.76
CA THR A 417 36.01 -11.94 -8.05
C THR A 417 36.31 -10.83 -7.04
N PHE A 418 35.32 -10.12 -6.51
CA PHE A 418 35.57 -8.92 -5.69
C PHE A 418 35.16 -9.11 -4.23
N HIS A 419 35.64 -8.20 -3.38
CA HIS A 419 35.24 -8.02 -1.99
C HIS A 419 35.66 -9.11 -0.99
N SER A 420 35.35 -8.89 0.28
CA SER A 420 35.56 -9.80 1.42
C SER A 420 34.62 -9.41 2.57
N PRO A 421 34.50 -10.23 3.64
CA PRO A 421 33.81 -9.83 4.86
C PRO A 421 34.35 -8.54 5.51
N ALA A 422 35.61 -8.20 5.22
CA ALA A 422 36.22 -6.96 5.69
C ALA A 422 35.91 -5.75 4.80
N THR A 423 35.35 -5.91 3.61
CA THR A 423 34.93 -4.78 2.78
C THR A 423 33.84 -4.00 3.50
N ARG A 424 34.00 -2.69 3.65
CA ARG A 424 33.17 -1.83 4.52
C ARG A 424 31.68 -1.90 4.21
N ALA A 425 31.30 -2.09 2.95
CA ALA A 425 29.90 -2.26 2.56
C ALA A 425 29.30 -3.55 3.16
N PHE A 426 30.01 -4.68 3.07
CA PHE A 426 29.55 -5.95 3.63
C PHE A 426 29.69 -6.04 5.15
N ASP A 427 30.72 -5.42 5.74
CA ASP A 427 30.81 -5.29 7.20
C ASP A 427 29.62 -4.50 7.75
N THR A 428 29.27 -3.37 7.11
CA THR A 428 28.08 -2.58 7.46
C THR A 428 26.79 -3.39 7.30
N LEU A 429 26.61 -4.07 6.17
CA LEU A 429 25.42 -4.89 5.91
C LEU A 429 25.26 -6.02 6.93
N CYS A 430 26.34 -6.76 7.24
CA CYS A 430 26.29 -7.84 8.23
C CYS A 430 25.98 -7.32 9.63
N ARG A 431 26.48 -6.13 10.02
CA ARG A 431 26.09 -5.47 11.27
C ARG A 431 24.62 -5.07 11.29
N GLN A 432 24.11 -4.53 10.19
CA GLN A 432 22.69 -4.17 10.06
C GLN A 432 21.81 -5.41 10.18
N ILE A 433 22.15 -6.51 9.52
CA ILE A 433 21.46 -7.79 9.63
C ILE A 433 21.50 -8.30 11.08
N ALA A 434 22.68 -8.36 11.70
CA ALA A 434 22.85 -8.86 13.08
C ALA A 434 22.10 -8.01 14.12
N ARG A 435 21.87 -6.73 13.83
CA ARG A 435 21.13 -5.81 14.69
C ARG A 435 19.64 -5.89 14.47
N ALA A 436 19.18 -5.87 13.22
CA ALA A 436 17.77 -5.88 12.87
C ALA A 436 17.14 -7.26 13.16
N ILE A 437 17.93 -8.32 12.98
CA ILE A 437 17.57 -9.69 13.26
C ILE A 437 18.51 -10.08 14.39
N PRO A 438 18.04 -10.23 15.64
CA PRO A 438 18.90 -10.60 16.77
C PRO A 438 19.47 -12.01 16.54
N ALA A 439 20.53 -12.06 15.75
CA ALA A 439 21.11 -13.24 15.12
C ALA A 439 22.62 -13.08 15.06
N ALA A 440 23.33 -14.19 15.26
CA ALA A 440 24.76 -14.21 14.98
C ALA A 440 24.96 -14.30 13.46
N VAL A 441 25.65 -13.34 12.85
CA VAL A 441 25.96 -13.37 11.42
C VAL A 441 27.39 -13.86 11.22
N VAL A 442 27.58 -14.94 10.45
CA VAL A 442 28.89 -15.52 10.13
C VAL A 442 29.18 -15.25 8.66
N SER A 443 29.97 -14.21 8.38
CA SER A 443 30.32 -13.79 7.02
C SER A 443 31.57 -14.53 6.54
N VAL A 444 31.46 -15.26 5.44
CA VAL A 444 32.51 -16.18 4.96
C VAL A 444 33.46 -15.50 3.97
N ASN A 445 34.76 -15.53 4.25
CA ASN A 445 35.80 -15.08 3.31
C ASN A 445 36.19 -16.21 2.36
N TYR A 446 35.28 -16.55 1.43
CA TYR A 446 35.53 -17.58 0.43
C TYR A 446 36.61 -17.14 -0.56
N ARG A 447 37.33 -18.11 -1.14
CA ARG A 447 38.39 -17.84 -2.11
C ARG A 447 37.82 -17.33 -3.44
N LEU A 448 38.48 -16.33 -4.02
CA LEU A 448 38.02 -15.61 -5.19
C LEU A 448 38.64 -16.13 -6.49
N ALA A 449 37.85 -16.10 -7.56
CA ALA A 449 38.29 -16.28 -8.94
C ALA A 449 39.02 -15.02 -9.46
N PRO A 450 39.97 -15.15 -10.40
CA PRO A 450 40.32 -16.35 -11.18
C PRO A 450 41.36 -17.28 -10.52
N GLU A 451 42.01 -16.88 -9.41
CA GLU A 451 43.03 -17.69 -8.74
C GLU A 451 42.46 -19.00 -8.19
N HIS A 452 41.19 -18.96 -7.77
CA HIS A 452 40.44 -20.10 -7.28
C HIS A 452 39.09 -20.17 -7.99
N ARG A 453 39.08 -20.87 -9.14
CA ARG A 453 37.89 -21.14 -9.96
C ARG A 453 36.92 -22.10 -9.25
N TYR A 454 35.76 -22.36 -9.87
CA TYR A 454 34.85 -23.43 -9.49
C TYR A 454 35.63 -24.75 -9.23
N PRO A 455 35.31 -25.49 -8.15
CA PRO A 455 34.24 -25.26 -7.16
C PRO A 455 34.71 -24.58 -5.86
N ALA A 456 35.87 -23.88 -5.85
CA ALA A 456 36.54 -23.48 -4.61
C ALA A 456 35.67 -22.67 -3.62
N ALA A 457 34.88 -21.72 -4.11
CA ALA A 457 33.99 -20.92 -3.27
C ALA A 457 32.88 -21.76 -2.61
N TYR A 458 32.40 -22.80 -3.29
CA TYR A 458 31.38 -23.73 -2.77
C TYR A 458 31.97 -24.66 -1.71
N ASP A 459 33.21 -25.14 -1.93
CA ASP A 459 33.93 -25.92 -0.93
C ASP A 459 34.18 -25.11 0.35
N ASP A 460 34.58 -23.85 0.20
CA ASP A 460 34.82 -22.95 1.32
C ASP A 460 33.53 -22.67 2.12
N GLY A 461 32.40 -22.47 1.44
CA GLY A 461 31.12 -22.29 2.11
C GLY A 461 30.63 -23.54 2.84
N PHE A 462 30.86 -24.72 2.26
CA PHE A 462 30.50 -25.99 2.91
C PHE A 462 31.41 -26.29 4.12
N ASP A 463 32.70 -25.99 4.03
CA ASP A 463 33.63 -26.16 5.14
C ASP A 463 33.41 -25.13 6.25
N ALA A 464 32.98 -23.91 5.93
CA ALA A 464 32.51 -22.95 6.92
C ALA A 464 31.28 -23.49 7.68
N LEU A 465 30.34 -24.14 6.99
CA LEU A 465 29.19 -24.77 7.63
C LEU A 465 29.60 -25.92 8.59
N ARG A 466 30.58 -26.75 8.20
CA ARG A 466 31.17 -27.77 9.08
C ARG A 466 31.89 -27.17 10.29
N TRP A 467 32.59 -26.05 10.10
CA TRP A 467 33.23 -25.34 11.19
C TRP A 467 32.19 -24.83 12.20
N ILE A 468 31.08 -24.26 11.71
CA ILE A 468 29.95 -23.83 12.55
C ILE A 468 29.38 -25.00 13.36
N ASP A 469 29.24 -26.18 12.75
CA ASP A 469 28.77 -27.40 13.41
C ASP A 469 29.66 -27.83 14.59
N GLY A 470 30.98 -27.57 14.50
CA GLY A 470 31.96 -27.86 15.54
C GLY A 470 32.26 -26.71 16.52
N ALA A 471 31.81 -25.48 16.26
CA ALA A 471 32.21 -24.26 16.97
C ALA A 471 31.52 -24.04 18.34
N ALA A 472 31.55 -25.06 19.20
CA ALA A 472 31.03 -25.00 20.57
C ALA A 472 31.70 -23.86 21.38
N GLY A 473 30.94 -22.83 21.78
CA GLY A 473 31.43 -21.72 22.62
C GLY A 473 31.85 -20.45 21.88
N VAL A 474 31.93 -20.47 20.55
CA VAL A 474 32.06 -19.26 19.72
C VAL A 474 30.69 -18.78 19.23
N LEU A 475 29.79 -19.73 18.94
CA LEU A 475 28.40 -19.47 18.58
C LEU A 475 27.47 -20.01 19.68
N PRO A 476 26.31 -19.36 19.94
CA PRO A 476 25.32 -19.86 20.88
C PRO A 476 24.87 -21.28 20.52
N ALA A 477 24.44 -22.08 21.52
CA ALA A 477 24.13 -23.50 21.35
C ALA A 477 23.17 -23.74 20.15
N ALA A 478 23.68 -24.40 19.11
CA ALA A 478 23.12 -24.35 17.76
C ALA A 478 21.67 -24.84 17.63
N SER A 479 20.84 -23.95 17.06
CA SER A 479 19.73 -24.15 16.11
C SER A 479 18.75 -22.99 16.31
N PRO A 480 18.29 -22.30 15.24
CA PRO A 480 18.40 -22.64 13.80
C PRO A 480 19.37 -21.81 12.94
N VAL A 481 19.82 -22.36 11.80
CA VAL A 481 20.78 -21.75 10.86
C VAL A 481 20.13 -21.36 9.53
N PHE A 482 20.48 -20.20 8.98
CA PHE A 482 20.06 -19.71 7.67
C PHE A 482 21.28 -19.50 6.77
N LEU A 483 21.20 -19.91 5.51
CA LEU A 483 22.20 -19.54 4.50
C LEU A 483 21.72 -18.30 3.77
N ALA A 484 22.53 -17.24 3.77
CA ALA A 484 22.21 -15.99 3.12
C ALA A 484 23.35 -15.55 2.19
N GLY A 485 23.02 -14.84 1.13
CA GLY A 485 24.06 -14.21 0.33
C GLY A 485 23.51 -13.38 -0.81
N ASP A 486 24.35 -12.48 -1.29
CA ASP A 486 23.99 -11.54 -2.34
C ASP A 486 24.80 -11.74 -3.62
N SER A 487 24.19 -11.53 -4.79
CA SER A 487 24.86 -11.72 -6.08
C SER A 487 25.55 -13.10 -6.13
N ALA A 488 26.88 -13.16 -6.37
CA ALA A 488 27.63 -14.42 -6.34
C ALA A 488 27.51 -15.18 -5.00
N GLY A 489 27.37 -14.47 -3.88
CA GLY A 489 27.10 -15.07 -2.58
C GLY A 489 25.76 -15.79 -2.51
N GLY A 490 24.72 -15.28 -3.19
CA GLY A 490 23.43 -15.97 -3.32
C GLY A 490 23.55 -17.27 -4.12
N ASN A 491 24.37 -17.27 -5.17
CA ASN A 491 24.71 -18.48 -5.90
C ASN A 491 25.43 -19.51 -5.00
N ILE A 492 26.43 -19.08 -4.22
CA ILE A 492 27.13 -19.94 -3.25
C ILE A 492 26.14 -20.52 -2.22
N ALA A 493 25.25 -19.69 -1.68
CA ALA A 493 24.24 -20.12 -0.70
C ALA A 493 23.35 -21.24 -1.27
N HIS A 494 22.91 -21.13 -2.53
CA HIS A 494 22.17 -22.20 -3.21
C HIS A 494 22.98 -23.52 -3.28
N HIS A 495 24.21 -23.48 -3.79
CA HIS A 495 25.01 -24.70 -3.96
C HIS A 495 25.42 -25.34 -2.62
N VAL A 496 25.69 -24.52 -1.59
CA VAL A 496 25.96 -25.00 -0.24
C VAL A 496 24.70 -25.63 0.37
N ALA A 497 23.52 -25.02 0.21
CA ALA A 497 22.24 -25.57 0.65
C ALA A 497 21.96 -26.93 -0.02
N LYS A 498 22.16 -27.01 -1.34
CA LYS A 498 21.98 -28.23 -2.12
C LYS A 498 22.89 -29.35 -1.61
N ARG A 499 24.18 -29.04 -1.41
CA ARG A 499 25.17 -29.99 -0.89
C ARG A 499 24.86 -30.43 0.54
N ALA A 500 24.38 -29.52 1.39
CA ALA A 500 24.00 -29.82 2.77
C ALA A 500 22.73 -30.67 2.86
N ALA A 501 21.73 -30.43 2.01
CA ALA A 501 20.54 -31.27 1.90
C ALA A 501 20.89 -32.69 1.46
N ALA A 502 21.76 -32.84 0.46
CA ALA A 502 22.25 -34.15 0.01
C ALA A 502 23.09 -34.88 1.09
N ALA A 503 23.71 -34.14 2.01
CA ALA A 503 24.47 -34.66 3.14
C ALA A 503 23.66 -34.69 4.45
N ALA A 504 22.33 -34.67 4.38
CA ALA A 504 21.46 -34.67 5.57
C ALA A 504 21.86 -35.77 6.57
N GLY A 505 22.10 -35.38 7.82
CA GLY A 505 22.59 -36.27 8.89
C GLY A 505 24.10 -36.23 9.12
N SER A 506 24.89 -35.53 8.30
CA SER A 506 26.33 -35.32 8.54
C SER A 506 26.66 -34.21 9.54
N PHE A 507 25.67 -33.40 9.92
CA PHE A 507 25.81 -32.29 10.87
C PHE A 507 25.21 -32.69 12.22
N ALA A 508 25.96 -32.47 13.30
CA ALA A 508 25.53 -32.81 14.65
C ALA A 508 24.67 -31.72 15.31
N ARG A 509 24.81 -30.47 14.86
CA ARG A 509 24.32 -29.26 15.52
C ARG A 509 23.67 -28.27 14.54
N VAL A 510 24.08 -28.28 13.28
CA VAL A 510 23.51 -27.42 12.23
C VAL A 510 22.24 -28.03 11.67
N THR A 511 21.14 -27.30 11.76
CA THR A 511 19.93 -27.53 10.98
C THR A 511 19.68 -26.29 10.12
N ILE A 512 19.67 -26.45 8.80
CA ILE A 512 19.38 -25.35 7.87
C ILE A 512 17.87 -25.15 7.82
N SER A 513 17.42 -24.01 8.30
CA SER A 513 16.00 -23.66 8.44
C SER A 513 15.50 -22.74 7.34
N GLY A 514 16.40 -22.21 6.51
CA GLY A 514 16.03 -21.47 5.31
C GLY A 514 17.23 -20.97 4.50
N VAL A 515 16.96 -20.56 3.27
CA VAL A 515 17.91 -19.90 2.36
C VAL A 515 17.40 -18.52 1.99
N VAL A 516 18.27 -17.50 2.01
CA VAL A 516 17.94 -16.11 1.67
C VAL A 516 18.86 -15.64 0.55
N LEU A 517 18.29 -15.33 -0.61
CA LEU A 517 19.03 -14.97 -1.82
C LEU A 517 18.74 -13.52 -2.21
N LEU A 518 19.73 -12.64 -2.07
CA LEU A 518 19.65 -11.24 -2.46
C LEU A 518 20.18 -11.08 -3.90
N GLN A 519 19.31 -10.86 -4.88
CA GLN A 519 19.67 -10.71 -6.30
C GLN A 519 20.68 -11.77 -6.76
N PRO A 520 20.39 -13.09 -6.62
CA PRO A 520 21.39 -14.13 -6.82
C PRO A 520 21.95 -14.11 -8.26
N PHE A 521 23.27 -14.33 -8.35
CA PHE A 521 24.01 -14.28 -9.60
C PHE A 521 23.94 -15.62 -10.33
N PHE A 522 22.91 -15.78 -11.14
CA PHE A 522 22.74 -16.90 -12.08
C PHE A 522 22.97 -16.44 -13.52
N GLY A 523 23.17 -17.38 -14.42
CA GLY A 523 23.47 -17.12 -15.81
C GLY A 523 22.89 -18.17 -16.75
N GLY A 524 23.26 -18.03 -18.02
CA GLY A 524 22.95 -18.93 -19.11
C GLY A 524 23.54 -18.37 -20.39
N GLN A 525 23.66 -19.20 -21.42
CA GLN A 525 24.30 -18.76 -22.65
C GLN A 525 23.42 -17.78 -23.45
N GLU A 526 22.14 -18.13 -23.65
CA GLU A 526 21.14 -17.27 -24.31
C GLU A 526 20.77 -16.07 -23.46
N ARG A 527 20.54 -14.90 -24.06
CA ARG A 527 20.21 -13.67 -23.32
C ARG A 527 18.72 -13.57 -23.00
N THR A 528 18.41 -13.16 -21.77
CA THR A 528 17.02 -12.85 -21.37
C THR A 528 16.65 -11.41 -21.74
N GLU A 529 15.37 -11.07 -21.68
CA GLU A 529 14.88 -9.72 -21.98
C GLU A 529 15.47 -8.68 -21.01
N SER A 530 15.48 -9.00 -19.70
CA SER A 530 16.08 -8.15 -18.67
C SER A 530 17.57 -7.90 -18.91
N GLU A 531 18.30 -8.92 -19.37
CA GLU A 531 19.73 -8.81 -19.69
C GLU A 531 19.95 -7.89 -20.91
N VAL A 532 19.09 -7.97 -21.94
CA VAL A 532 19.17 -7.07 -23.10
C VAL A 532 18.78 -5.63 -22.72
N ARG A 533 17.72 -5.47 -21.92
CA ARG A 533 17.15 -4.18 -21.54
C ARG A 533 18.04 -3.40 -20.58
N PHE A 534 18.60 -4.05 -19.57
CA PHE A 534 19.39 -3.38 -18.51
C PHE A 534 20.90 -3.65 -18.61
N GLY A 535 21.34 -4.56 -19.48
CA GLY A 535 22.75 -4.97 -19.57
C GLY A 535 23.74 -3.93 -20.11
N GLY A 536 23.27 -2.77 -20.57
CA GLY A 536 24.12 -1.61 -20.87
C GLY A 536 24.34 -0.66 -19.69
N GLY A 537 23.70 -0.91 -18.55
CA GLY A 537 23.68 -0.04 -17.37
C GLY A 537 24.71 -0.40 -16.28
N LEU A 538 24.88 0.50 -15.32
CA LEU A 538 25.65 0.26 -14.09
C LEU A 538 24.74 -0.33 -13.00
N PRO A 539 25.27 -1.10 -12.03
CA PRO A 539 26.69 -1.46 -11.82
C PRO A 539 27.21 -2.63 -12.64
N LEU A 540 26.33 -3.40 -13.27
CA LEU A 540 26.66 -4.69 -13.84
C LEU A 540 26.45 -4.67 -15.37
N PRO A 541 27.37 -4.09 -16.17
CA PRO A 541 27.26 -4.15 -17.61
C PRO A 541 27.59 -5.55 -18.14
N THR A 542 27.07 -5.88 -19.32
CA THR A 542 27.13 -7.22 -19.92
C THR A 542 28.55 -7.77 -20.02
N GLU A 543 29.50 -6.92 -20.43
CA GLU A 543 30.89 -7.30 -20.59
C GLU A 543 31.58 -7.60 -19.26
N LEU A 544 31.09 -7.03 -18.15
CA LEU A 544 31.65 -7.26 -16.82
C LEU A 544 31.20 -8.61 -16.26
N TRP A 545 29.90 -8.92 -16.30
CA TRP A 545 29.44 -10.21 -15.78
C TRP A 545 29.90 -11.38 -16.65
N ASP A 546 30.07 -11.21 -17.97
CA ASP A 546 30.62 -12.27 -18.84
C ASP A 546 32.06 -12.57 -18.50
N TRP A 547 32.82 -11.52 -18.18
CA TRP A 547 34.18 -11.66 -17.70
C TRP A 547 34.20 -12.37 -16.33
N MET A 548 33.29 -12.03 -15.40
CA MET A 548 33.18 -12.71 -14.10
C MET A 548 32.87 -14.20 -14.24
N TRP A 549 31.89 -14.57 -15.09
CA TRP A 549 31.58 -15.97 -15.36
C TRP A 549 32.76 -16.72 -15.96
N ARG A 550 33.44 -16.15 -16.96
CA ARG A 550 34.65 -16.76 -17.53
C ARG A 550 35.80 -16.89 -16.53
N SER A 551 35.90 -15.98 -15.56
CA SER A 551 36.92 -16.03 -14.52
C SER A 551 36.61 -17.11 -13.48
N PHE A 552 35.33 -17.35 -13.18
CA PHE A 552 34.91 -18.31 -12.15
C PHE A 552 34.77 -19.74 -12.68
N LEU A 553 34.16 -19.93 -13.85
CA LEU A 553 33.87 -21.26 -14.39
C LEU A 553 35.15 -22.05 -14.73
N PRO A 554 35.07 -23.40 -14.85
CA PRO A 554 36.17 -24.20 -15.37
C PRO A 554 36.65 -23.69 -16.74
N GLU A 555 37.94 -23.84 -17.03
CA GLU A 555 38.45 -23.45 -18.34
C GLU A 555 37.75 -24.23 -19.46
N GLY A 556 37.25 -23.51 -20.47
CA GLY A 556 36.51 -24.08 -21.58
C GLY A 556 35.00 -24.28 -21.34
N ALA A 557 34.51 -24.08 -20.11
CA ALA A 557 33.08 -24.10 -19.84
C ALA A 557 32.40 -22.79 -20.27
N ASP A 558 31.13 -22.90 -20.69
CA ASP A 558 30.26 -21.76 -20.95
C ASP A 558 29.25 -21.56 -19.80
N ARG A 559 28.34 -20.60 -19.97
CA ARG A 559 27.40 -20.19 -18.92
C ARG A 559 26.21 -21.12 -18.76
N ASP A 560 26.10 -22.18 -19.57
CA ASP A 560 25.14 -23.26 -19.34
C ASP A 560 25.68 -24.34 -18.40
N HIS A 561 26.94 -24.21 -17.96
CA HIS A 561 27.48 -24.99 -16.85
C HIS A 561 26.61 -24.85 -15.60
N GLU A 562 26.41 -25.94 -14.85
CA GLU A 562 25.49 -26.03 -13.69
C GLU A 562 25.76 -25.01 -12.56
N ALA A 563 26.97 -24.45 -12.51
CA ALA A 563 27.37 -23.42 -11.55
C ALA A 563 26.79 -22.03 -11.89
N ALA A 564 26.53 -21.79 -13.19
CA ALA A 564 25.93 -20.56 -13.69
C ALA A 564 24.44 -20.75 -13.97
N ASN A 565 24.09 -21.79 -14.71
CA ASN A 565 22.72 -22.12 -15.07
C ASN A 565 22.20 -23.29 -14.22
N VAL A 566 21.83 -22.99 -12.98
CA VAL A 566 21.48 -23.99 -11.95
C VAL A 566 20.27 -24.88 -12.28
N PHE A 567 19.49 -24.55 -13.32
CA PHE A 567 18.35 -25.31 -13.81
C PHE A 567 18.35 -25.59 -15.33
N GLY A 568 19.43 -25.28 -16.03
CA GLY A 568 19.54 -25.52 -17.48
C GLY A 568 19.63 -27.01 -17.83
N SER A 569 19.15 -27.39 -19.03
CA SER A 569 19.17 -28.69 -19.77
C SER A 569 19.11 -30.05 -19.05
N VAL A 570 19.11 -30.11 -17.72
CA VAL A 570 19.08 -31.33 -16.92
C VAL A 570 17.74 -31.37 -16.19
N SER A 571 16.81 -32.10 -16.81
CA SER A 571 15.63 -32.61 -16.13
C SER A 571 16.10 -33.59 -15.04
N GLY A 572 15.74 -33.31 -13.78
CA GLY A 572 15.92 -34.26 -12.67
C GLY A 572 16.93 -33.89 -11.58
N VAL A 573 17.10 -32.61 -11.25
CA VAL A 573 17.82 -32.25 -10.02
C VAL A 573 16.98 -32.66 -8.80
N GLU A 574 17.45 -33.65 -8.03
CA GLU A 574 16.88 -33.99 -6.73
C GLU A 574 17.07 -32.82 -5.76
N LEU A 575 16.02 -32.03 -5.55
CA LEU A 575 15.91 -31.01 -4.51
C LEU A 575 15.16 -31.54 -3.27
N ALA A 576 15.08 -32.86 -3.13
CA ALA A 576 14.45 -33.48 -1.97
C ALA A 576 15.14 -33.00 -0.68
N GLY A 577 14.38 -32.38 0.20
CA GLY A 577 14.89 -31.81 1.45
C GLY A 577 15.62 -30.47 1.32
N PHE A 578 15.52 -29.78 0.18
CA PHE A 578 16.04 -28.42 0.03
C PHE A 578 15.25 -27.44 0.92
N PRO A 579 15.90 -26.49 1.65
CA PRO A 579 15.20 -25.63 2.60
C PRO A 579 14.27 -24.60 1.94
N THR A 580 13.27 -24.14 2.68
CA THR A 580 12.43 -22.99 2.30
C THR A 580 13.32 -21.80 1.93
N THR A 581 13.01 -21.15 0.80
CA THR A 581 13.88 -20.14 0.20
C THR A 581 13.17 -18.80 0.04
N ALA A 582 13.83 -17.69 0.38
CA ALA A 582 13.41 -16.35 0.02
C ALA A 582 14.32 -15.80 -1.08
N VAL A 583 13.73 -15.20 -2.12
CA VAL A 583 14.46 -14.58 -3.23
C VAL A 583 14.06 -13.10 -3.34
N PHE A 584 15.04 -12.21 -3.25
CA PHE A 584 14.85 -10.77 -3.33
C PHE A 584 15.33 -10.28 -4.69
N VAL A 585 14.44 -9.62 -5.44
CA VAL A 585 14.62 -9.34 -6.88
C VAL A 585 14.50 -7.84 -7.12
N GLY A 586 15.46 -7.25 -7.85
CA GLY A 586 15.38 -5.85 -8.28
C GLY A 586 14.71 -5.74 -9.64
N GLY A 587 13.72 -4.85 -9.78
CA GLY A 587 13.00 -4.65 -11.04
C GLY A 587 13.87 -4.06 -12.17
N CYS A 588 14.95 -3.37 -11.81
CA CYS A 588 15.95 -2.84 -12.74
C CYS A 588 17.26 -3.66 -12.72
N ASP A 589 17.25 -4.88 -12.17
CA ASP A 589 18.38 -5.80 -12.21
C ASP A 589 18.45 -6.49 -13.59
N PRO A 590 19.59 -6.45 -14.31
CA PRO A 590 19.74 -7.21 -15.56
C PRO A 590 19.52 -8.71 -15.40
N LEU A 591 19.70 -9.27 -14.21
CA LEU A 591 19.55 -10.70 -13.93
C LEU A 591 18.14 -11.07 -13.46
N ARG A 592 17.19 -10.12 -13.45
CA ARG A 592 15.81 -10.33 -12.99
C ARG A 592 15.19 -11.61 -13.57
N ASP A 593 15.23 -11.79 -14.89
CA ASP A 593 14.56 -12.93 -15.52
C ASP A 593 15.22 -14.26 -15.12
N ARG A 594 16.54 -14.28 -14.88
CA ARG A 594 17.25 -15.45 -14.35
C ARG A 594 16.80 -15.78 -12.93
N GLN A 595 16.64 -14.75 -12.10
CA GLN A 595 16.20 -14.88 -10.72
C GLN A 595 14.75 -15.39 -10.66
N MET A 596 13.87 -14.90 -11.53
CA MET A 596 12.48 -15.36 -11.62
C MET A 596 12.39 -16.78 -12.20
N GLY A 597 13.17 -17.12 -13.24
CA GLY A 597 13.26 -18.49 -13.73
C GLY A 597 13.77 -19.48 -12.67
N TYR A 598 14.69 -19.03 -11.80
CA TYR A 598 15.13 -19.80 -10.63
C TYR A 598 13.98 -20.06 -9.63
N VAL A 599 13.17 -19.04 -9.33
CA VAL A 599 11.99 -19.18 -8.45
C VAL A 599 11.01 -20.20 -9.01
N GLU A 600 10.69 -20.09 -10.31
CA GLU A 600 9.76 -21.00 -10.98
C GLU A 600 10.24 -22.44 -10.93
N ALA A 601 11.53 -22.67 -11.19
CA ALA A 601 12.12 -24.00 -11.14
C ALA A 601 12.12 -24.59 -9.72
N LEU A 602 12.40 -23.81 -8.68
CA LEU A 602 12.29 -24.26 -7.30
C LEU A 602 10.85 -24.63 -6.91
N ARG A 603 9.88 -23.78 -7.28
CA ARG A 603 8.45 -24.06 -7.04
C ARG A 603 7.99 -25.31 -7.78
N GLY A 604 8.42 -25.48 -9.04
CA GLY A 604 8.17 -26.68 -9.83
C GLY A 604 8.77 -27.96 -9.22
N ALA A 605 9.89 -27.82 -8.48
CA ALA A 605 10.50 -28.91 -7.72
C ALA A 605 9.89 -29.12 -6.32
N GLY A 606 8.83 -28.37 -5.95
CA GLY A 606 8.13 -28.50 -4.68
C GLY A 606 8.79 -27.81 -3.49
N VAL A 607 9.74 -26.91 -3.72
CA VAL A 607 10.36 -26.09 -2.67
C VAL A 607 9.44 -24.90 -2.34
N GLU A 608 9.24 -24.60 -1.05
CA GLU A 608 8.53 -23.39 -0.62
C GLU A 608 9.41 -22.16 -0.92
N VAL A 609 8.92 -21.26 -1.78
CA VAL A 609 9.66 -20.05 -2.20
C VAL A 609 8.86 -18.77 -2.00
N GLY A 610 9.37 -17.90 -1.13
CA GLY A 610 8.94 -16.51 -1.00
C GLY A 610 9.72 -15.61 -1.95
N VAL A 611 9.06 -14.62 -2.55
CA VAL A 611 9.69 -13.65 -3.45
C VAL A 611 9.37 -12.24 -2.97
N VAL A 612 10.37 -11.36 -2.96
CA VAL A 612 10.20 -9.93 -2.67
C VAL A 612 10.77 -9.14 -3.84
N GLU A 613 9.92 -8.38 -4.53
CA GLU A 613 10.31 -7.56 -5.69
C GLU A 613 10.44 -6.08 -5.30
N TYR A 614 11.50 -5.43 -5.76
CA TYR A 614 11.72 -3.99 -5.62
C TYR A 614 11.74 -3.34 -7.01
N PRO A 615 10.60 -2.80 -7.52
CA PRO A 615 10.44 -2.40 -8.92
C PRO A 615 11.50 -1.41 -9.43
N GLY A 616 11.92 -0.47 -8.59
CA GLY A 616 12.92 0.55 -8.94
C GLY A 616 14.38 0.16 -8.67
N ALA A 617 14.63 -0.98 -8.03
CA ALA A 617 15.95 -1.30 -7.51
C ALA A 617 16.90 -1.85 -8.59
N ILE A 618 18.12 -1.30 -8.61
CA ILE A 618 19.25 -1.78 -9.43
C ILE A 618 19.94 -2.99 -8.78
N HIS A 619 20.81 -3.70 -9.51
CA HIS A 619 21.67 -4.72 -8.91
C HIS A 619 22.55 -4.12 -7.80
N GLY A 620 22.61 -4.75 -6.63
CA GLY A 620 23.40 -4.30 -5.49
C GLY A 620 22.82 -3.11 -4.72
N PHE A 621 21.53 -2.77 -4.89
CA PHE A 621 20.92 -1.58 -4.27
C PHE A 621 21.10 -1.51 -2.74
N TYR A 622 21.14 -2.66 -2.07
CA TYR A 622 21.34 -2.80 -0.62
C TYR A 622 22.71 -2.30 -0.12
N ALA A 623 23.67 -2.08 -1.01
CA ALA A 623 24.97 -1.49 -0.67
C ALA A 623 24.93 0.05 -0.55
N TYR A 624 23.77 0.68 -0.80
CA TYR A 624 23.60 2.14 -0.87
C TYR A 624 22.57 2.61 0.17
N PRO A 625 23.01 2.98 1.39
CA PRO A 625 22.10 3.35 2.49
C PRO A 625 21.18 4.55 2.18
N GLU A 626 21.50 5.36 1.17
CA GLU A 626 20.66 6.47 0.71
C GLU A 626 19.44 6.04 -0.12
N LEU A 627 19.41 4.78 -0.58
CA LEU A 627 18.26 4.23 -1.29
C LEU A 627 17.25 3.69 -0.26
N PRO A 628 15.97 4.10 -0.31
CA PRO A 628 14.94 3.61 0.61
C PRO A 628 14.85 2.08 0.66
N GLU A 629 15.00 1.44 -0.50
CA GLU A 629 14.95 -0.01 -0.65
C GLU A 629 16.05 -0.71 0.16
N ALA A 630 17.22 -0.08 0.36
CA ALA A 630 18.34 -0.68 1.07
C ALA A 630 18.07 -0.95 2.55
N GLN A 631 17.19 -0.15 3.19
CA GLN A 631 16.74 -0.43 4.56
C GLN A 631 15.61 -1.46 4.56
N GLN A 632 14.70 -1.35 3.59
CA GLN A 632 13.54 -2.23 3.46
C GLN A 632 13.96 -3.69 3.31
N VAL A 633 14.98 -3.99 2.50
CA VAL A 633 15.45 -5.36 2.27
C VAL A 633 16.02 -6.04 3.51
N VAL A 634 16.62 -5.29 4.44
CA VAL A 634 17.09 -5.85 5.72
C VAL A 634 15.89 -6.21 6.61
N LYS A 635 14.84 -5.38 6.60
CA LYS A 635 13.59 -5.67 7.31
C LYS A 635 12.90 -6.91 6.74
N ASP A 636 12.71 -6.96 5.43
CA ASP A 636 12.03 -8.08 4.76
C ASP A 636 12.80 -9.41 4.92
N LEU A 637 14.14 -9.36 4.98
CA LEU A 637 14.98 -10.50 5.35
C LEU A 637 14.70 -10.98 6.78
N GLY A 638 14.59 -10.03 7.72
CA GLY A 638 14.25 -10.31 9.12
C GLY A 638 12.88 -10.96 9.27
N ASP A 639 11.91 -10.45 8.54
CA ASP A 639 10.55 -10.94 8.51
C ASP A 639 10.50 -12.42 8.05
N PHE A 640 11.25 -12.77 7.01
CA PHE A 640 11.39 -14.17 6.58
C PHE A 640 12.06 -15.05 7.64
N VAL A 641 13.16 -14.59 8.24
CA VAL A 641 13.87 -15.36 9.28
C VAL A 641 12.93 -15.62 10.46
N CYS A 642 12.27 -14.59 10.98
CA CYS A 642 11.31 -14.68 12.08
C CYS A 642 10.16 -15.65 11.79
N ALA A 643 9.59 -15.60 10.57
CA ALA A 643 8.55 -16.54 10.15
C ALA A 643 9.01 -18.01 10.21
N GLN A 644 10.25 -18.31 9.78
CA GLN A 644 10.79 -19.67 9.86
C GLN A 644 11.11 -20.11 11.29
N LEU A 645 11.56 -19.18 12.16
CA LEU A 645 11.75 -19.47 13.59
C LEU A 645 10.44 -19.88 14.26
N GLY A 646 9.34 -19.17 13.98
CA GLY A 646 8.01 -19.48 14.49
C GLY A 646 7.52 -20.88 14.08
N LYS A 647 7.88 -21.35 12.87
CA LYS A 647 7.56 -22.72 12.42
C LYS A 647 8.34 -23.81 13.17
N GLN A 648 9.54 -23.54 13.70
CA GLN A 648 10.42 -24.56 14.32
C GLN A 648 10.38 -24.62 15.86
N ILE A 649 10.06 -23.52 16.56
CA ILE A 649 10.05 -23.48 18.03
C ILE A 649 8.71 -24.06 18.55
N GLY A 650 8.65 -25.37 18.74
CA GLY A 650 7.77 -26.02 19.74
C GLY A 650 6.26 -26.17 19.45
N TYR A 651 5.69 -25.49 18.44
CA TYR A 651 4.23 -25.33 18.37
C TYR A 651 3.45 -26.60 17.97
N VAL A 652 3.91 -27.37 16.98
CA VAL A 652 3.19 -28.56 16.46
C VAL A 652 3.33 -29.79 17.38
N LYS A 653 4.44 -29.91 18.12
CA LYS A 653 4.75 -31.09 18.94
C LYS A 653 4.13 -31.01 20.34
N TRP A 654 3.89 -29.80 20.84
CA TRP A 654 3.18 -29.54 22.09
C TRP A 654 1.64 -29.59 21.91
N LEU A 655 1.10 -29.02 20.84
CA LEU A 655 -0.35 -28.96 20.60
C LEU A 655 -1.01 -30.28 20.17
N ARG A 656 -0.26 -31.20 19.52
CA ARG A 656 -0.71 -32.60 19.34
C ARG A 656 -0.79 -33.36 20.67
N GLY A 657 -0.01 -32.96 21.66
CA GLY A 657 -0.11 -33.50 23.03
C GLY A 657 -1.30 -32.92 23.81
N ALA A 658 -1.85 -31.79 23.38
CA ALA A 658 -2.96 -31.07 24.02
C ALA A 658 -4.34 -31.28 23.33
N GLY A 659 -4.40 -32.00 22.20
CA GLY A 659 -5.67 -32.46 21.61
C GLY A 659 -6.45 -31.44 20.78
N VAL A 660 -5.80 -30.43 20.19
CA VAL A 660 -6.47 -29.38 19.38
C VAL A 660 -6.57 -29.79 17.90
N GLU A 661 -7.75 -29.65 17.29
CA GLU A 661 -8.02 -29.99 15.89
C GLU A 661 -7.43 -29.01 14.86
N VAL A 662 -7.06 -29.57 13.71
CA VAL A 662 -6.25 -28.97 12.62
C VAL A 662 -6.82 -27.66 12.05
N GLY A 663 -8.15 -27.46 12.06
CA GLY A 663 -8.77 -26.27 11.47
C GLY A 663 -8.55 -24.95 12.23
N VAL A 664 -8.20 -25.01 13.52
CA VAL A 664 -7.88 -23.82 14.34
C VAL A 664 -6.40 -23.42 14.17
N VAL A 665 -5.59 -24.32 13.63
CA VAL A 665 -4.13 -24.15 13.44
C VAL A 665 -3.82 -23.18 12.29
N GLU A 666 -4.64 -23.16 11.24
CA GLU A 666 -4.49 -22.26 10.08
C GLU A 666 -5.04 -20.84 10.35
N TYR A 667 -6.03 -20.74 11.24
CA TYR A 667 -6.63 -19.49 11.70
C TYR A 667 -5.63 -18.55 12.41
N LEU A 668 -4.73 -19.11 13.24
CA LEU A 668 -3.78 -18.33 14.05
C LEU A 668 -2.56 -17.82 13.25
N GLY A 669 -2.15 -18.55 12.20
CA GLY A 669 -1.05 -18.15 11.32
C GLY A 669 -1.42 -17.05 10.33
N ALA A 670 -2.66 -17.09 9.79
CA ALA A 670 -3.16 -16.08 8.86
C ALA A 670 -3.48 -14.74 9.56
N PHE A 671 -3.93 -14.77 10.81
CA PHE A 671 -4.22 -13.58 11.61
C PHE A 671 -2.95 -12.76 11.94
N HIS A 672 -1.80 -13.44 12.14
CA HIS A 672 -0.49 -12.80 12.35
C HIS A 672 0.06 -12.14 11.06
N GLY A 673 -0.20 -12.72 9.88
CA GLY A 673 0.27 -12.17 8.60
C GLY A 673 -0.45 -10.88 8.17
N PHE A 674 -1.71 -10.71 8.58
CA PHE A 674 -2.53 -9.53 8.23
C PHE A 674 -2.06 -8.24 8.95
N TYR A 675 -1.64 -8.33 10.22
CA TYR A 675 -1.16 -7.17 10.97
C TYR A 675 0.24 -6.72 10.53
N ALA A 676 1.04 -7.63 9.98
CA ALA A 676 2.40 -7.31 9.55
C ALA A 676 2.50 -6.76 8.11
N TYR A 677 1.55 -7.06 7.20
CA TYR A 677 1.60 -6.66 5.78
C TYR A 677 0.21 -6.42 5.14
N PRO A 678 -0.44 -5.27 5.40
CA PRO A 678 -1.76 -4.96 4.83
C PRO A 678 -1.75 -4.71 3.30
N GLU A 679 -0.57 -4.54 2.70
CA GLU A 679 -0.36 -4.11 1.30
C GLU A 679 -0.33 -5.25 0.27
N LEU A 680 -0.29 -6.52 0.70
CA LEU A 680 -0.12 -7.68 -0.20
C LEU A 680 -1.48 -8.19 -0.75
N PRO A 681 -1.70 -8.17 -2.09
CA PRO A 681 -2.94 -8.66 -2.71
C PRO A 681 -3.24 -10.14 -2.43
N GLU A 682 -2.22 -10.99 -2.31
CA GLU A 682 -2.38 -12.42 -2.04
C GLU A 682 -2.84 -12.69 -0.61
N ALA A 683 -2.40 -11.88 0.37
CA ALA A 683 -2.88 -11.96 1.74
C ALA A 683 -4.38 -11.60 1.83
N ARG A 684 -4.82 -10.64 1.01
CA ARG A 684 -6.22 -10.22 0.88
C ARG A 684 -7.10 -11.33 0.30
N GLN A 685 -6.64 -12.05 -0.72
CA GLN A 685 -7.39 -13.17 -1.30
C GLN A 685 -7.47 -14.37 -0.34
N VAL A 686 -6.37 -14.70 0.36
CA VAL A 686 -6.36 -15.75 1.39
C VAL A 686 -7.33 -15.42 2.52
N VAL A 687 -7.42 -14.15 2.94
CA VAL A 687 -8.41 -13.70 3.93
C VAL A 687 -9.85 -13.83 3.43
N MET A 688 -10.12 -13.53 2.16
CA MET A 688 -11.46 -13.70 1.58
C MET A 688 -11.86 -15.17 1.43
N ASP A 689 -10.94 -16.02 0.94
CA ASP A 689 -11.18 -17.46 0.80
C ASP A 689 -11.34 -18.15 2.17
N LEU A 690 -10.58 -17.68 3.18
CA LEU A 690 -10.70 -18.14 4.56
C LEU A 690 -11.98 -17.62 5.23
N ALA A 691 -12.43 -16.40 4.92
CA ALA A 691 -13.70 -15.85 5.38
C ALA A 691 -14.88 -16.63 4.81
N ASP A 692 -14.82 -17.03 3.54
CA ASP A 692 -15.81 -17.88 2.88
C ASP A 692 -15.83 -19.30 3.48
N PHE A 693 -14.66 -19.87 3.78
CA PHE A 693 -14.54 -21.16 4.46
C PHE A 693 -15.11 -21.12 5.90
N VAL A 694 -14.79 -20.07 6.67
CA VAL A 694 -15.33 -19.83 8.01
C VAL A 694 -16.84 -19.63 7.94
N TRP A 695 -17.35 -18.88 6.96
CA TRP A 695 -18.79 -18.71 6.75
C TRP A 695 -19.50 -20.03 6.45
N ALA A 696 -18.86 -20.94 5.70
CA ALA A 696 -19.36 -22.28 5.43
C ALA A 696 -19.38 -23.18 6.69
N GLN A 697 -18.35 -23.14 7.54
CA GLN A 697 -18.33 -23.89 8.81
C GLN A 697 -19.29 -23.29 9.85
N LEU A 698 -19.42 -21.97 9.91
CA LEU A 698 -20.39 -21.26 10.75
C LEU A 698 -21.83 -21.61 10.34
N GLY A 699 -22.11 -21.74 9.04
CA GLY A 699 -23.39 -22.25 8.54
C GLY A 699 -23.71 -23.67 9.02
N LYS A 700 -22.69 -24.48 9.28
CA LYS A 700 -22.82 -25.87 9.78
C LYS A 700 -23.03 -25.90 11.29
N LEU A 701 -22.21 -25.18 12.06
CA LEU A 701 -22.35 -25.03 13.52
C LEU A 701 -23.67 -24.34 13.93
N ARG A 702 -24.14 -23.39 13.11
CA ARG A 702 -25.43 -22.71 13.27
C ARG A 702 -26.61 -23.66 13.06
N LYS A 703 -26.52 -24.59 12.10
CA LYS A 703 -27.54 -25.63 11.92
C LYS A 703 -27.58 -26.59 13.11
N GLU A 704 -26.42 -26.90 13.68
CA GLU A 704 -26.30 -27.75 14.87
C GLU A 704 -26.81 -27.06 16.15
N LYS A 705 -26.52 -25.76 16.35
CA LYS A 705 -27.03 -24.97 17.49
C LYS A 705 -28.50 -24.58 17.36
N MET A 706 -29.01 -24.31 16.15
CA MET A 706 -30.45 -24.16 15.91
C MET A 706 -31.21 -25.48 16.16
N ALA A 707 -30.62 -26.63 15.81
CA ALA A 707 -31.18 -27.94 16.16
C ALA A 707 -31.15 -28.22 17.68
N ALA A 708 -30.24 -27.59 18.42
CA ALA A 708 -30.16 -27.67 19.89
C ALA A 708 -31.02 -26.63 20.63
N GLY A 709 -31.70 -25.72 19.93
CA GLY A 709 -32.68 -24.79 20.50
C GLY A 709 -32.11 -23.60 21.29
N THR A 710 -30.84 -23.25 21.11
CA THR A 710 -30.15 -22.23 21.93
C THR A 710 -29.95 -20.86 21.29
N GLU A 711 -30.50 -20.57 20.10
CA GLU A 711 -30.26 -19.30 19.39
C GLU A 711 -31.54 -18.70 18.76
N THR A 712 -31.72 -17.37 18.88
CA THR A 712 -32.74 -16.57 18.15
C THR A 712 -32.10 -15.81 16.98
N GLU A 713 -32.87 -15.53 15.92
CA GLU A 713 -32.40 -15.04 14.59
C GLU A 713 -31.41 -13.85 14.62
N PRO A 714 -30.44 -13.78 13.67
CA PRO A 714 -29.51 -12.66 13.58
C PRO A 714 -30.12 -11.44 12.85
N LEU A 715 -29.86 -10.25 13.39
CA LEU A 715 -30.05 -8.97 12.71
C LEU A 715 -28.96 -8.75 11.63
N PRO A 716 -29.29 -8.07 10.51
CA PRO A 716 -28.35 -7.85 9.41
C PRO A 716 -27.24 -6.88 9.82
N LEU A 717 -25.97 -7.28 9.64
CA LEU A 717 -24.79 -6.42 9.70
C LEU A 717 -24.83 -5.40 8.56
N PHE A 718 -25.52 -4.28 8.75
CA PHE A 718 -25.51 -3.16 7.81
C PHE A 718 -24.68 -2.01 8.39
N VAL A 719 -23.42 -1.88 7.93
CA VAL A 719 -22.59 -0.69 8.18
C VAL A 719 -22.36 0.02 6.84
N PRO A 720 -22.89 1.24 6.62
CA PRO A 720 -22.96 1.83 5.28
C PRO A 720 -21.65 2.44 4.73
N SER A 721 -20.54 2.34 5.45
CA SER A 721 -19.36 3.20 5.18
C SER A 721 -17.99 2.52 5.29
N PHE A 722 -17.90 1.22 5.56
CA PHE A 722 -16.62 0.51 5.54
C PHE A 722 -16.37 -0.14 4.17
N PRO A 723 -15.12 -0.16 3.67
CA PRO A 723 -14.71 -1.06 2.60
C PRO A 723 -15.19 -2.48 2.93
N GLU A 724 -15.77 -3.20 1.95
CA GLU A 724 -16.31 -4.55 2.20
C GLU A 724 -15.25 -5.50 2.77
N GLU A 725 -13.97 -5.21 2.50
CA GLU A 725 -12.80 -5.98 2.92
C GLU A 725 -12.50 -5.93 4.43
N LEU A 726 -13.01 -4.94 5.17
CA LEU A 726 -12.75 -4.80 6.62
C LEU A 726 -13.82 -5.46 7.50
N ARG A 727 -14.95 -5.90 6.91
CA ARG A 727 -16.03 -6.59 7.64
C ARG A 727 -15.58 -7.91 8.32
N PRO A 728 -14.74 -8.76 7.70
CA PRO A 728 -14.25 -9.99 8.33
C PRO A 728 -13.36 -9.72 9.55
N VAL A 729 -12.47 -8.73 9.49
CA VAL A 729 -11.55 -8.33 10.58
C VAL A 729 -12.33 -7.88 11.82
N LEU A 730 -13.34 -7.03 11.61
CA LEU A 730 -14.22 -6.60 12.70
C LEU A 730 -14.96 -7.80 13.30
N SER A 731 -15.46 -8.73 12.48
CA SER A 731 -16.18 -9.93 12.93
C SER A 731 -15.32 -10.91 13.76
N SER A 732 -14.03 -11.08 13.42
CA SER A 732 -13.10 -11.92 14.17
C SER A 732 -12.79 -11.41 15.58
N PHE A 733 -12.93 -10.11 15.82
CA PHE A 733 -12.63 -9.50 17.11
C PHE A 733 -13.58 -10.01 18.22
N LYS A 734 -14.86 -10.22 17.90
CA LYS A 734 -15.82 -10.83 18.83
C LYS A 734 -15.35 -12.21 19.30
N TYR A 735 -14.86 -13.01 18.35
CA TYR A 735 -14.40 -14.37 18.62
C TYR A 735 -13.12 -14.39 19.43
N VAL A 736 -12.17 -13.49 19.18
CA VAL A 736 -10.97 -13.34 20.03
C VAL A 736 -11.38 -13.06 21.48
N LEU A 737 -12.30 -12.10 21.69
CA LEU A 737 -12.80 -11.77 23.03
C LEU A 737 -13.58 -12.92 23.69
N ASP A 738 -14.34 -13.70 22.92
CA ASP A 738 -15.04 -14.88 23.43
C ASP A 738 -14.08 -16.04 23.75
N ILE A 739 -12.97 -16.20 23.01
CA ILE A 739 -11.98 -17.28 23.20
C ILE A 739 -11.07 -17.00 24.40
N VAL A 740 -10.65 -15.76 24.62
CA VAL A 740 -9.81 -15.41 25.77
C VAL A 740 -10.60 -15.36 27.08
N ARG A 741 -11.94 -15.41 27.02
CA ARG A 741 -12.81 -15.46 28.19
C ARG A 741 -13.12 -16.90 28.55
N ASN A 742 -12.80 -17.28 29.78
CA ASN A 742 -13.18 -18.58 30.33
C ASN A 742 -14.64 -18.56 30.82
N ASP A 743 -15.27 -19.73 30.92
CA ASP A 743 -16.65 -19.89 31.40
C ASP A 743 -16.86 -19.37 32.84
N ASP A 744 -15.79 -19.34 33.65
CA ASP A 744 -15.79 -18.80 35.02
C ASP A 744 -15.70 -17.26 35.08
N GLY A 745 -15.60 -16.60 33.93
CA GLY A 745 -15.49 -15.16 33.80
C GLY A 745 -14.07 -14.59 33.93
N SER A 746 -13.04 -15.44 34.09
CA SER A 746 -11.63 -15.04 34.03
C SER A 746 -11.14 -14.80 32.59
N VAL A 747 -10.01 -14.10 32.44
CA VAL A 747 -9.39 -13.79 31.14
C VAL A 747 -8.05 -14.51 31.01
N ASN A 748 -7.87 -15.26 29.92
CA ASN A 748 -6.60 -15.89 29.57
C ASN A 748 -5.63 -14.85 28.99
N ARG A 749 -4.85 -14.20 29.87
CA ARG A 749 -3.87 -13.16 29.53
C ARG A 749 -2.72 -13.65 28.66
N SER A 750 -2.29 -14.90 28.85
CA SER A 750 -1.28 -15.54 28.01
C SER A 750 -1.77 -15.68 26.59
N LEU A 751 -2.98 -16.21 26.41
CA LEU A 751 -3.59 -16.35 25.09
C LEU A 751 -3.84 -15.00 24.44
N LEU A 752 -4.32 -14.00 25.20
CA LEU A 752 -4.47 -12.63 24.68
C LEU A 752 -3.12 -12.03 24.22
N SER A 753 -2.03 -12.29 24.96
CA SER A 753 -0.68 -11.81 24.59
C SER A 753 -0.08 -12.57 23.40
N GLU A 754 -0.54 -13.80 23.14
CA GLU A 754 -0.19 -14.55 21.94
C GLU A 754 -1.01 -14.11 20.71
N LEU A 755 -2.27 -13.72 20.92
CA LEU A 755 -3.20 -13.31 19.86
C LEU A 755 -3.01 -11.85 19.41
N VAL A 756 -2.44 -11.00 20.27
CA VAL A 756 -2.27 -9.56 19.99
C VAL A 756 -0.80 -9.18 20.14
N PRO A 757 -0.12 -8.79 19.04
CA PRO A 757 1.32 -8.55 19.06
C PRO A 757 1.69 -7.40 20.00
N LYS A 758 2.75 -7.62 20.77
CA LYS A 758 3.38 -6.60 21.62
C LYS A 758 4.71 -6.19 21.03
N VAL A 759 4.98 -4.89 21.07
CA VAL A 759 6.24 -4.28 20.65
C VAL A 759 7.00 -3.76 21.88
N PRO A 760 8.32 -3.98 21.97
CA PRO A 760 9.15 -3.38 23.02
C PRO A 760 9.33 -1.87 22.77
N ALA A 761 9.71 -1.13 23.82
CA ALA A 761 10.15 0.24 23.64
C ALA A 761 11.42 0.30 22.79
N ASN A 762 11.56 1.34 21.99
CA ASN A 762 12.67 1.50 21.04
C ASN A 762 13.49 2.75 21.35
N PRO A 763 14.73 2.61 21.86
CA PRO A 763 15.63 3.74 22.10
C PRO A 763 16.18 4.34 20.80
N VAL A 764 15.86 3.77 19.64
CA VAL A 764 16.14 4.29 18.30
C VAL A 764 14.83 4.88 17.75
N PRO A 765 14.85 6.06 17.10
CA PRO A 765 13.62 6.68 16.67
C PRO A 765 12.97 5.87 15.55
N VAL A 766 11.74 5.42 15.78
CA VAL A 766 10.87 4.83 14.75
C VAL A 766 9.91 5.93 14.32
N ASP A 767 9.85 6.21 13.03
CA ASP A 767 9.08 7.34 12.48
C ASP A 767 9.41 8.70 13.12
N GLY A 768 10.66 8.88 13.56
CA GLY A 768 11.10 10.09 14.25
C GLY A 768 10.61 10.18 15.70
N VAL A 769 10.29 9.07 16.37
CA VAL A 769 9.87 9.02 17.78
C VAL A 769 10.66 7.94 18.52
N TYR A 770 11.32 8.33 19.61
CA TYR A 770 11.98 7.44 20.57
C TYR A 770 10.95 6.91 21.58
N SER A 771 11.08 5.68 22.08
CA SER A 771 10.29 5.19 23.21
C SER A 771 11.13 4.52 24.29
N SER A 772 10.69 4.64 25.55
CA SER A 772 11.36 4.02 26.72
C SER A 772 10.35 3.62 27.79
N ASP A 773 10.57 2.49 28.45
CA ASP A 773 9.68 1.96 29.49
C ASP A 773 10.23 2.26 30.90
N HIS A 774 9.37 2.71 31.80
CA HIS A 774 9.73 3.10 33.17
C HIS A 774 8.74 2.55 34.18
N ASP A 775 9.24 1.93 35.23
CA ASP A 775 8.39 1.39 36.31
C ASP A 775 7.74 2.53 37.12
N ILE A 776 6.44 2.41 37.37
CA ILE A 776 5.74 3.21 38.40
C ILE A 776 5.87 2.48 39.73
N ASP A 777 5.37 1.24 39.78
CA ASP A 777 5.48 0.35 40.93
C ASP A 777 5.71 -1.10 40.48
N ARG A 778 6.93 -1.59 40.70
CA ARG A 778 7.33 -2.97 40.36
C ARG A 778 6.54 -4.04 41.10
N ALA A 779 6.08 -3.77 42.31
CA ALA A 779 5.32 -4.74 43.10
C ALA A 779 3.90 -4.92 42.55
N LEU A 780 3.34 -3.86 41.97
CA LEU A 780 2.04 -3.89 41.30
C LEU A 780 2.12 -4.22 39.81
N GLY A 781 3.34 -4.24 39.25
CA GLY A 781 3.58 -4.47 37.82
C GLY A 781 3.14 -3.30 36.93
N THR A 782 3.04 -2.09 37.49
CA THR A 782 2.62 -0.89 36.75
C THR A 782 3.83 -0.13 36.21
N TRP A 783 3.73 0.32 34.97
CA TRP A 783 4.81 0.98 34.23
C TRP A 783 4.24 1.96 33.20
N VAL A 784 5.09 2.81 32.64
CA VAL A 784 4.74 3.71 31.53
C VAL A 784 5.68 3.55 30.35
N ARG A 785 5.16 3.69 29.14
CA ARG A 785 5.95 3.95 27.93
C ARG A 785 5.99 5.44 27.65
N VAL A 786 7.18 6.00 27.54
CA VAL A 786 7.38 7.42 27.19
C VAL A 786 7.85 7.55 25.75
N PHE A 787 7.04 8.16 24.91
CA PHE A 787 7.31 8.45 23.50
C PHE A 787 7.78 9.90 23.34
N THR A 788 8.96 10.10 22.75
CA THR A 788 9.59 11.41 22.60
C THR A 788 9.89 11.70 21.12
N PRO A 789 9.35 12.77 20.52
CA PRO A 789 9.62 13.09 19.12
C PRO A 789 11.05 13.62 18.92
N GLU A 790 11.64 13.28 17.76
CA GLU A 790 13.00 13.63 17.37
C GLU A 790 13.16 15.11 17.00
N GLY A 791 14.38 15.62 17.25
CA GLY A 791 14.86 16.93 16.83
C GLY A 791 15.12 17.90 17.98
N PRO A 792 15.86 18.99 17.73
CA PRO A 792 16.08 20.03 18.73
C PRO A 792 14.79 20.80 19.01
N HIS A 793 14.34 20.79 20.26
CA HIS A 793 13.12 21.48 20.68
C HIS A 793 13.45 22.88 21.19
N GLN A 794 13.04 23.92 20.45
CA GLN A 794 13.29 25.32 20.84
C GLN A 794 12.49 25.76 22.09
N ARG A 795 11.48 24.96 22.47
CA ARG A 795 10.59 25.16 23.62
C ARG A 795 10.28 23.79 24.23
N PRO A 796 9.98 23.71 25.53
CA PRO A 796 9.49 22.48 26.13
C PRO A 796 8.23 21.99 25.42
N LEU A 797 8.14 20.67 25.22
CA LEU A 797 7.00 20.03 24.59
C LEU A 797 5.86 19.82 25.60
N PRO A 798 4.59 19.90 25.18
CA PRO A 798 3.49 19.43 26.01
C PRO A 798 3.61 17.92 26.24
N VAL A 799 3.04 17.46 27.35
CA VAL A 799 2.98 16.04 27.70
C VAL A 799 1.54 15.55 27.60
N ILE A 800 1.30 14.47 26.87
CA ILE A 800 0.00 13.79 26.81
C ILE A 800 0.11 12.50 27.61
N VAL A 801 -0.63 12.39 28.71
CA VAL A 801 -0.71 11.15 29.50
C VAL A 801 -1.86 10.33 28.96
N TYR A 802 -1.55 9.23 28.29
CA TYR A 802 -2.49 8.42 27.53
C TYR A 802 -2.81 7.09 28.22
N PHE A 803 -4.10 6.81 28.38
CA PHE A 803 -4.61 5.53 28.89
C PHE A 803 -5.27 4.75 27.75
N HIS A 804 -4.88 3.50 27.55
CA HIS A 804 -5.43 2.66 26.49
C HIS A 804 -6.85 2.16 26.82
N GLY A 805 -7.64 1.88 25.78
CA GLY A 805 -8.94 1.23 25.84
C GLY A 805 -8.89 -0.27 26.13
N GLY A 806 -9.96 -0.99 25.81
CA GLY A 806 -10.08 -2.43 26.12
C GLY A 806 -11.03 -2.76 27.28
N GLY A 807 -11.92 -1.83 27.65
CA GLY A 807 -12.99 -2.10 28.62
C GLY A 807 -12.50 -2.46 30.02
N PHE A 808 -11.33 -1.94 30.43
CA PHE A 808 -10.62 -2.26 31.68
C PHE A 808 -10.14 -3.71 31.82
N ALA A 809 -10.41 -4.54 30.82
CA ALA A 809 -10.22 -5.98 30.89
C ALA A 809 -9.26 -6.50 29.84
N PHE A 810 -8.79 -5.67 28.90
CA PHE A 810 -7.90 -6.10 27.83
C PHE A 810 -6.82 -5.06 27.56
N PHE A 811 -5.74 -5.52 26.91
CA PHE A 811 -4.66 -4.72 26.34
C PHE A 811 -3.64 -4.13 27.32
N SER A 812 -2.67 -3.41 26.76
CA SER A 812 -1.46 -2.90 27.42
C SER A 812 -0.84 -1.84 26.51
N PRO A 813 -0.08 -0.85 27.02
CA PRO A 813 0.68 0.10 26.19
C PRO A 813 1.63 -0.55 25.18
N GLY A 814 2.08 -1.77 25.47
CA GLY A 814 2.99 -2.51 24.60
C GLY A 814 2.35 -3.06 23.34
N ILE A 815 1.03 -2.98 23.16
CA ILE A 815 0.36 -3.51 21.96
C ILE A 815 0.62 -2.59 20.76
N GLU A 816 0.91 -3.21 19.62
CA GLU A 816 1.35 -2.52 18.40
C GLU A 816 0.41 -1.41 17.92
N SER A 817 -0.91 -1.59 18.00
CA SER A 817 -1.88 -0.56 17.60
C SER A 817 -1.86 0.66 18.51
N PHE A 818 -1.74 0.46 19.83
CA PHE A 818 -1.61 1.56 20.80
C PHE A 818 -0.23 2.23 20.72
N ASP A 819 0.83 1.45 20.51
CA ASP A 819 2.18 1.97 20.27
C ASP A 819 2.22 2.86 19.02
N THR A 820 1.63 2.39 17.92
CA THR A 820 1.54 3.14 16.65
C THR A 820 0.74 4.43 16.82
N LEU A 821 -0.41 4.37 17.50
CA LEU A 821 -1.21 5.55 17.80
C LEU A 821 -0.45 6.56 18.66
N CYS A 822 0.28 6.10 19.69
CA CYS A 822 1.10 6.96 20.54
C CYS A 822 2.28 7.59 19.79
N ARG A 823 2.96 6.85 18.90
CA ARG A 823 3.99 7.40 18.01
C ARG A 823 3.41 8.46 17.07
N LEU A 824 2.26 8.17 16.47
CA LEU A 824 1.58 9.10 15.57
C LEU A 824 1.18 10.40 16.30
N MET A 825 0.62 10.29 17.51
CA MET A 825 0.35 11.45 18.37
C MET A 825 1.62 12.22 18.72
N ALA A 826 2.68 11.54 19.17
CA ALA A 826 3.93 12.18 19.55
C ALA A 826 4.56 12.98 18.39
N ARG A 827 4.55 12.38 17.18
CA ARG A 827 5.11 12.97 15.96
C ARG A 827 4.28 14.15 15.46
N GLU A 828 3.00 13.95 15.24
CA GLU A 828 2.12 14.92 14.56
C GLU A 828 1.69 16.06 15.49
N VAL A 829 1.41 15.75 16.77
CA VAL A 829 1.09 16.78 17.76
C VAL A 829 2.36 17.50 18.20
N ARG A 830 3.56 16.91 18.02
CA ARG A 830 4.81 17.39 18.61
C ARG A 830 4.68 17.48 20.13
N ALA A 831 4.37 16.35 20.75
CA ALA A 831 4.19 16.19 22.20
C ALA A 831 4.97 14.97 22.70
N VAL A 832 5.36 14.97 23.97
CA VAL A 832 5.77 13.73 24.63
C VAL A 832 4.51 12.97 25.01
N VAL A 833 4.40 11.69 24.66
CA VAL A 833 3.25 10.85 25.04
C VAL A 833 3.69 9.85 26.11
N VAL A 834 2.99 9.82 27.25
CA VAL A 834 3.23 8.90 28.36
C VAL A 834 2.07 7.91 28.39
N SER A 835 2.26 6.72 27.84
CA SER A 835 1.23 5.67 27.81
C SER A 835 1.33 4.78 29.05
N VAL A 836 0.24 4.65 29.80
CA VAL A 836 0.24 4.03 31.14
C VAL A 836 -0.28 2.60 31.11
N GLU A 837 0.48 1.67 31.70
CA GLU A 837 0.02 0.31 32.02
C GLU A 837 -0.70 0.35 33.38
N TYR A 838 -1.93 -0.12 33.39
CA TYR A 838 -2.77 -0.18 34.59
C TYR A 838 -3.31 -1.59 34.80
N ARG A 839 -3.57 -1.95 36.06
CA ARG A 839 -4.07 -3.27 36.40
C ARG A 839 -5.48 -3.49 35.86
N LEU A 840 -5.69 -4.68 35.30
CA LEU A 840 -6.91 -5.02 34.57
C LEU A 840 -7.87 -5.87 35.42
N ALA A 841 -9.15 -5.71 35.13
CA ALA A 841 -10.22 -6.56 35.62
C ALA A 841 -10.30 -7.87 34.80
N PRO A 842 -10.79 -8.99 35.37
CA PRO A 842 -11.46 -9.11 36.67
C PRO A 842 -10.53 -9.23 37.89
N GLU A 843 -9.23 -9.44 37.70
CA GLU A 843 -8.26 -9.66 38.77
C GLU A 843 -8.13 -8.43 39.67
N HIS A 844 -8.21 -7.25 39.06
CA HIS A 844 -8.11 -5.96 39.74
C HIS A 844 -9.31 -5.08 39.35
N ARG A 845 -10.40 -5.23 40.11
CA ARG A 845 -11.63 -4.44 39.95
C ARG A 845 -11.42 -2.97 40.34
N CYS A 846 -12.35 -2.11 39.95
CA CYS A 846 -12.46 -0.73 40.41
C CYS A 846 -12.30 -0.68 41.95
N PRO A 847 -11.41 0.18 42.50
CA PRO A 847 -10.78 1.34 41.85
C PRO A 847 -9.37 1.13 41.28
N ALA A 848 -8.86 -0.10 41.13
CA ALA A 848 -7.44 -0.35 40.83
C ALA A 848 -6.86 0.47 39.65
N ALA A 849 -7.52 0.45 38.49
CA ALA A 849 -7.08 1.21 37.32
C ALA A 849 -7.02 2.75 37.57
N TYR A 850 -7.92 3.27 38.41
CA TYR A 850 -7.90 4.69 38.79
C TYR A 850 -6.80 5.02 39.78
N ASP A 851 -6.45 4.08 40.67
CA ASP A 851 -5.33 4.21 41.59
C ASP A 851 -4.02 4.21 40.80
N ASP A 852 -3.87 3.28 39.85
CA ASP A 852 -2.67 3.16 39.00
C ASP A 852 -2.46 4.41 38.13
N GLY A 853 -3.53 4.94 37.53
CA GLY A 853 -3.44 6.19 36.78
C GLY A 853 -3.10 7.40 37.66
N PHE A 854 -3.59 7.43 38.90
CA PHE A 854 -3.23 8.50 39.84
C PHE A 854 -1.77 8.37 40.32
N ASP A 855 -1.28 7.15 40.50
CA ASP A 855 0.12 6.87 40.85
C ASP A 855 1.06 7.20 39.69
N ALA A 856 0.63 7.05 38.43
CA ALA A 856 1.37 7.56 37.26
C ALA A 856 1.56 9.10 37.33
N LEU A 857 0.53 9.85 37.72
CA LEU A 857 0.66 11.31 37.92
C LEU A 857 1.60 11.66 39.07
N ARG A 858 1.57 10.91 40.17
CA ARG A 858 2.52 11.08 41.29
C ARG A 858 3.95 10.74 40.89
N TRP A 859 4.15 9.68 40.11
CA TRP A 859 5.45 9.31 39.56
C TRP A 859 6.00 10.44 38.69
N MET A 860 5.17 11.01 37.79
CA MET A 860 5.53 12.18 36.97
C MET A 860 5.88 13.42 37.82
N ASP A 861 5.20 13.62 38.95
CA ASP A 861 5.46 14.72 39.88
C ASP A 861 6.72 14.51 40.73
N GLY A 862 7.19 13.27 40.82
CA GLY A 862 8.35 12.86 41.60
C GLY A 862 9.70 13.12 40.91
N PRO A 863 10.82 12.96 41.65
CA PRO A 863 12.17 13.15 41.12
C PRO A 863 12.58 12.05 40.12
N ALA A 864 12.03 10.84 40.24
CA ALA A 864 12.36 9.71 39.35
C ALA A 864 12.00 9.99 37.88
N ALA A 865 10.90 10.69 37.63
CA ALA A 865 10.49 11.06 36.28
C ALA A 865 11.23 12.31 35.75
N ALA A 866 11.99 13.06 36.57
CA ALA A 866 12.55 14.35 36.17
C ALA A 866 13.63 14.26 35.08
N GLU A 867 14.33 13.13 35.00
CA GLU A 867 15.35 12.90 33.97
C GLU A 867 14.72 12.61 32.59
N VAL A 868 13.57 11.96 32.57
CA VAL A 868 12.86 11.52 31.35
C VAL A 868 11.84 12.57 30.90
N LEU A 869 11.16 13.20 31.85
CA LEU A 869 10.13 14.22 31.67
C LEU A 869 10.56 15.49 32.41
N PRO A 870 11.53 16.25 31.87
CA PRO A 870 12.06 17.43 32.55
C PRO A 870 11.02 18.53 32.74
N ASP A 871 10.07 18.66 31.81
CA ASP A 871 8.97 19.63 31.88
C ASP A 871 7.61 18.94 31.80
N VAL A 872 6.81 19.08 32.87
CA VAL A 872 5.43 18.60 33.01
C VAL A 872 4.48 19.75 33.39
N SER A 873 4.85 20.99 33.02
CA SER A 873 4.07 22.20 33.27
C SER A 873 2.88 22.38 32.33
N ALA A 874 2.75 21.53 31.30
CA ALA A 874 1.61 21.48 30.39
C ALA A 874 1.24 20.02 30.08
N VAL A 875 0.45 19.41 30.96
CA VAL A 875 0.00 18.02 30.87
C VAL A 875 -1.44 17.95 30.35
N PHE A 876 -1.67 17.12 29.35
CA PHE A 876 -3.00 16.79 28.85
C PHE A 876 -3.32 15.35 29.24
N LEU A 877 -4.43 15.14 29.96
CA LEU A 877 -4.89 13.78 30.22
C LEU A 877 -5.66 13.28 29.02
N SER A 878 -5.37 12.06 28.57
CA SER A 878 -5.97 11.49 27.39
C SER A 878 -6.21 10.00 27.54
N GLY A 879 -7.17 9.49 26.78
CA GLY A 879 -7.36 8.07 26.64
C GLY A 879 -8.53 7.75 25.73
N ASP A 880 -8.52 6.51 25.25
CA ASP A 880 -9.58 5.98 24.40
C ASP A 880 -10.47 5.01 25.17
N SER A 881 -11.79 5.02 24.91
CA SER A 881 -12.71 4.06 25.52
C SER A 881 -12.58 4.04 27.06
N ALA A 882 -12.22 2.90 27.66
CA ALA A 882 -11.95 2.77 29.10
C ALA A 882 -10.87 3.75 29.60
N GLY A 883 -9.85 4.04 28.80
CA GLY A 883 -8.83 5.03 29.13
C GLY A 883 -9.38 6.46 29.21
N GLY A 884 -10.38 6.80 28.39
CA GLY A 884 -11.10 8.08 28.50
C GLY A 884 -11.87 8.19 29.82
N ASN A 885 -12.45 7.09 30.29
CA ASN A 885 -13.09 7.02 31.61
C ASN A 885 -12.08 7.19 32.76
N ILE A 886 -10.91 6.54 32.66
CA ILE A 886 -9.80 6.74 33.61
C ILE A 886 -9.41 8.24 33.66
N ALA A 887 -9.18 8.86 32.50
CA ALA A 887 -8.81 10.28 32.41
C ALA A 887 -9.81 11.20 33.14
N HIS A 888 -11.12 10.96 32.98
CA HIS A 888 -12.16 11.69 33.69
C HIS A 888 -12.01 11.59 35.22
N HIS A 889 -11.92 10.37 35.75
CA HIS A 889 -11.82 10.17 37.19
C HIS A 889 -10.49 10.68 37.77
N LEU A 890 -9.41 10.68 36.99
CA LEU A 890 -8.15 11.30 37.38
C LEU A 890 -8.28 12.81 37.54
N VAL A 891 -9.01 13.50 36.64
CA VAL A 891 -9.28 14.95 36.81
C VAL A 891 -10.04 15.21 38.11
N GLN A 892 -11.10 14.44 38.39
CA GLN A 892 -11.86 14.59 39.65
C GLN A 892 -10.97 14.37 40.87
N ARG A 893 -10.15 13.31 40.86
CA ARG A 893 -9.22 12.99 41.95
C ARG A 893 -8.13 14.06 42.11
N ALA A 894 -7.58 14.56 41.00
CA ALA A 894 -6.57 15.62 41.01
C ALA A 894 -7.13 16.93 41.59
N ALA A 895 -8.38 17.28 41.24
CA ALA A 895 -9.07 18.43 41.81
C ALA A 895 -9.31 18.27 43.33
N ALA A 896 -9.61 17.06 43.80
CA ALA A 896 -9.86 16.78 45.22
C ALA A 896 -8.59 16.61 46.07
N ALA A 897 -7.50 16.09 45.52
CA ALA A 897 -6.28 15.75 46.26
C ALA A 897 -5.34 16.93 46.55
N GLY A 898 -5.57 18.09 45.92
CA GLY A 898 -4.72 19.28 46.02
C GLY A 898 -3.64 19.38 44.93
N SER A 899 -2.79 20.41 45.00
CA SER A 899 -1.86 20.74 43.92
C SER A 899 -0.64 19.81 43.87
N PHE A 900 -0.39 19.21 42.70
CA PHE A 900 0.92 18.68 42.30
C PHE A 900 2.01 19.77 42.28
N VAL A 901 3.27 19.40 42.50
CA VAL A 901 4.41 20.33 42.57
C VAL A 901 4.86 20.76 41.17
N ARG A 902 5.10 19.79 40.29
CA ARG A 902 5.58 19.92 38.90
C ARG A 902 4.42 19.79 37.91
N VAL A 903 3.55 18.79 38.09
CA VAL A 903 2.48 18.47 37.13
C VAL A 903 1.42 19.57 37.11
N ARG A 904 1.10 20.07 35.92
CA ARG A 904 0.00 21.02 35.70
C ARG A 904 -0.89 20.55 34.56
N ILE A 905 -2.13 20.18 34.89
CA ILE A 905 -3.12 19.72 33.90
C ILE A 905 -3.63 20.93 33.12
N ALA A 906 -3.29 21.00 31.84
CA ALA A 906 -3.65 22.07 30.91
C ALA A 906 -4.91 21.76 30.09
N GLY A 907 -5.26 20.49 29.92
CA GLY A 907 -6.40 20.05 29.12
C GLY A 907 -6.71 18.57 29.26
N MET A 908 -7.81 18.14 28.64
CA MET A 908 -8.20 16.73 28.54
C MET A 908 -8.62 16.39 27.11
N VAL A 909 -8.21 15.22 26.60
CA VAL A 909 -8.47 14.73 25.25
C VAL A 909 -9.10 13.34 25.33
N MET A 910 -10.42 13.23 25.13
CA MET A 910 -11.17 12.00 25.27
C MET A 910 -11.57 11.44 23.92
N ILE A 911 -11.19 10.20 23.65
CA ILE A 911 -11.51 9.51 22.40
C ILE A 911 -12.53 8.43 22.72
N GLU A 912 -13.77 8.58 22.22
CA GLU A 912 -14.87 7.64 22.40
C GLU A 912 -15.00 7.10 23.85
N PRO A 913 -15.16 7.98 24.86
CA PRO A 913 -15.01 7.58 26.25
C PRO A 913 -16.06 6.57 26.71
N TYR A 914 -15.62 5.57 27.48
CA TYR A 914 -16.46 4.46 27.90
C TYR A 914 -17.25 4.78 29.17
N PHE A 915 -18.48 5.23 28.97
CA PHE A 915 -19.47 5.43 30.03
C PHE A 915 -20.64 4.46 29.87
N GLY A 916 -21.34 4.20 30.96
CA GLY A 916 -22.42 3.23 31.05
C GLY A 916 -23.65 3.75 31.79
N GLY A 917 -24.61 2.84 31.94
CA GLY A 917 -25.86 3.03 32.66
C GLY A 917 -26.74 1.80 32.46
N VAL A 918 -27.57 1.45 33.45
CA VAL A 918 -28.48 0.30 33.35
C VAL A 918 -29.45 0.49 32.17
N GLU A 919 -30.08 1.67 32.12
CA GLU A 919 -30.92 2.10 31.01
C GLU A 919 -30.06 2.42 29.78
N ARG A 920 -30.32 1.77 28.64
CA ARG A 920 -29.57 1.93 27.38
C ARG A 920 -29.99 3.20 26.63
N THR A 921 -29.02 3.86 26.00
CA THR A 921 -29.26 4.98 25.07
C THR A 921 -29.71 4.49 23.68
N GLU A 922 -30.17 5.41 22.83
CA GLU A 922 -30.60 5.08 21.46
C GLU A 922 -29.44 4.52 20.63
N SER A 923 -28.25 5.12 20.71
CA SER A 923 -27.02 4.61 20.07
C SER A 923 -26.63 3.22 20.58
N GLU A 924 -26.72 2.94 21.89
CA GLU A 924 -26.47 1.59 22.42
C GLU A 924 -27.47 0.56 21.88
N ILE A 925 -28.74 0.93 21.66
CA ILE A 925 -29.75 0.03 21.08
C ILE A 925 -29.51 -0.15 19.58
N LYS A 926 -29.26 0.94 18.87
CA LYS A 926 -29.14 0.98 17.40
C LYS A 926 -27.84 0.35 16.92
N PHE A 927 -26.74 0.60 17.62
CA PHE A 927 -25.40 0.18 17.23
C PHE A 927 -24.80 -0.88 18.14
N GLY A 928 -25.47 -1.30 19.23
CA GLY A 928 -24.92 -2.27 20.19
C GLY A 928 -24.66 -3.68 19.67
N SER A 929 -24.88 -3.95 18.38
CA SER A 929 -24.44 -5.16 17.68
C SER A 929 -23.16 -4.95 16.86
N LEU A 930 -22.68 -3.71 16.73
CA LEU A 930 -21.47 -3.36 16.02
C LEU A 930 -20.24 -3.63 16.87
N LEU A 931 -19.21 -4.16 16.21
CA LEU A 931 -17.90 -4.42 16.82
C LEU A 931 -17.07 -3.13 16.86
N PRO A 932 -16.13 -2.99 17.81
CA PRO A 932 -15.74 -3.96 18.84
C PRO A 932 -16.64 -3.98 20.10
N VAL A 933 -17.52 -2.99 20.29
CA VAL A 933 -18.32 -2.84 21.52
C VAL A 933 -19.72 -3.41 21.35
N VAL A 934 -19.81 -4.73 21.36
CA VAL A 934 -21.11 -5.42 21.39
C VAL A 934 -21.69 -5.37 22.80
N THR A 935 -23.01 -5.20 22.90
CA THR A 935 -23.78 -5.04 24.14
C THR A 935 -23.43 -6.07 25.21
N GLU A 936 -23.37 -7.36 24.85
CA GLU A 936 -23.11 -8.46 25.78
C GLU A 936 -21.66 -8.43 26.31
N VAL A 937 -20.72 -8.07 25.43
CA VAL A 937 -19.30 -7.91 25.78
C VAL A 937 -19.13 -6.72 26.72
N SER A 938 -19.79 -5.60 26.40
CA SER A 938 -19.81 -4.40 27.25
C SER A 938 -20.37 -4.69 28.64
N ASP A 939 -21.46 -5.46 28.74
CA ASP A 939 -22.05 -5.86 30.01
C ASP A 939 -21.13 -6.77 30.83
N TRP A 940 -20.39 -7.65 30.17
CA TRP A 940 -19.39 -8.46 30.84
C TRP A 940 -18.19 -7.61 31.31
N MET A 941 -17.70 -6.66 30.51
CA MET A 941 -16.61 -5.75 30.89
C MET A 941 -16.99 -4.92 32.12
N TRP A 942 -18.19 -4.33 32.12
CA TRP A 942 -18.67 -3.58 33.28
C TRP A 942 -18.83 -4.46 34.51
N ARG A 943 -19.43 -5.66 34.38
CA ARG A 943 -19.55 -6.60 35.51
C ARG A 943 -18.20 -7.09 36.03
N SER A 944 -17.18 -7.14 35.18
CA SER A 944 -15.82 -7.55 35.56
C SER A 944 -15.08 -6.42 36.27
N PHE A 945 -15.24 -5.19 35.80
CA PHE A 945 -14.57 -4.02 36.35
C PHE A 945 -15.21 -3.49 37.63
N LEU A 946 -16.55 -3.43 37.71
CA LEU A 946 -17.25 -2.84 38.84
C LEU A 946 -17.08 -3.68 40.13
N PRO A 947 -17.26 -3.07 41.32
CA PRO A 947 -17.29 -3.81 42.57
C PRO A 947 -18.32 -4.95 42.53
N VAL A 948 -18.03 -6.05 43.22
CA VAL A 948 -18.93 -7.21 43.24
C VAL A 948 -20.31 -6.79 43.78
N GLY A 949 -21.36 -7.04 43.00
CA GLY A 949 -22.74 -6.68 43.34
C GLY A 949 -23.17 -5.28 42.88
N ALA A 950 -22.28 -4.46 42.31
CA ALA A 950 -22.64 -3.20 41.70
C ALA A 950 -23.15 -3.40 40.25
N ASP A 951 -24.03 -2.51 39.81
CA ASP A 951 -24.54 -2.45 38.44
C ASP A 951 -23.96 -1.24 37.68
N ARG A 952 -24.37 -1.08 36.42
CA ARG A 952 -23.87 -0.03 35.52
C ARG A 952 -24.33 1.39 35.89
N ASP A 953 -25.17 1.56 36.91
CA ASP A 953 -25.49 2.87 37.47
C ASP A 953 -24.49 3.30 38.56
N HIS A 954 -23.51 2.45 38.88
CA HIS A 954 -22.38 2.80 39.74
C HIS A 954 -21.61 4.01 39.17
N PRO A 955 -21.11 4.94 40.02
CA PRO A 955 -20.35 6.14 39.64
C PRO A 955 -19.20 5.97 38.64
N ALA A 956 -18.55 4.81 38.67
CA ALA A 956 -17.45 4.46 37.75
C ALA A 956 -17.93 4.26 36.29
N ALA A 957 -19.17 3.81 36.11
CA ALA A 957 -19.79 3.63 34.80
C ALA A 957 -20.64 4.85 34.42
N LYS A 958 -21.53 5.26 35.33
CA LYS A 958 -22.44 6.39 35.16
C LYS A 958 -21.90 7.60 35.90
N VAL A 959 -21.03 8.34 35.23
CA VAL A 959 -20.30 9.49 35.82
C VAL A 959 -21.18 10.68 36.18
N PHE A 960 -22.46 10.67 35.79
CA PHE A 960 -23.46 11.64 36.22
C PHE A 960 -24.65 10.93 36.89
N GLY A 961 -24.86 11.18 38.18
CA GLY A 961 -26.00 10.65 38.91
C GLY A 961 -25.79 10.63 40.43
N PRO A 962 -26.75 10.08 41.19
CA PRO A 962 -26.61 9.92 42.63
C PRO A 962 -25.34 9.12 42.98
N GLY A 963 -24.47 9.72 43.80
CA GLY A 963 -23.21 9.08 44.22
C GLY A 963 -22.01 9.31 43.30
N SER A 964 -22.16 10.00 42.16
CA SER A 964 -21.05 10.20 41.20
C SER A 964 -19.98 11.22 41.61
N GLY A 965 -20.05 11.74 42.84
CA GLY A 965 -18.96 12.46 43.50
C GLY A 965 -18.44 13.70 42.77
N GLY A 966 -19.03 14.85 43.06
CA GLY A 966 -18.31 16.14 43.10
C GLY A 966 -18.22 16.93 41.79
N GLU A 967 -18.80 18.13 41.84
CA GLU A 967 -18.61 19.31 40.98
C GLU A 967 -17.64 19.17 39.78
N LEU A 968 -18.18 19.32 38.57
CA LEU A 968 -17.42 19.59 37.35
C LEU A 968 -16.76 20.99 37.34
N ALA A 969 -16.95 21.77 38.41
CA ALA A 969 -16.35 23.08 38.58
C ALA A 969 -14.83 22.97 38.67
N GLY A 970 -14.13 23.64 37.76
CA GLY A 970 -12.65 23.60 37.70
C GLY A 970 -12.07 22.48 36.86
N PHE A 971 -12.89 21.71 36.12
CA PHE A 971 -12.40 20.82 35.07
C PHE A 971 -11.61 21.61 34.00
N PRO A 972 -10.53 21.02 33.44
CA PRO A 972 -9.75 21.67 32.40
C PRO A 972 -10.54 21.70 31.08
N ALA A 973 -10.08 22.54 30.14
CA ALA A 973 -10.62 22.51 28.77
C ALA A 973 -10.55 21.09 28.23
N THR A 974 -11.62 20.63 27.58
CA THR A 974 -11.80 19.23 27.19
C THR A 974 -12.16 19.13 25.71
N ALA A 975 -11.48 18.26 24.97
CA ALA A 975 -11.90 17.82 23.64
C ALA A 975 -12.46 16.40 23.72
N VAL A 976 -13.61 16.17 23.09
CA VAL A 976 -14.28 14.86 23.01
C VAL A 976 -14.46 14.50 21.53
N PHE A 977 -13.94 13.34 21.15
CA PHE A 977 -13.97 12.81 19.79
C PHE A 977 -14.85 11.56 19.75
N LEU A 978 -15.89 11.56 18.91
CA LEU A 978 -16.88 10.47 18.85
C LEU A 978 -17.06 9.92 17.42
N GLY A 979 -17.20 8.61 17.29
CA GLY A 979 -17.72 7.98 16.08
C GLY A 979 -19.23 8.17 15.94
N GLY A 980 -19.70 8.50 14.73
CA GLY A 980 -21.13 8.68 14.45
C GLY A 980 -21.93 7.37 14.50
N CYS A 981 -21.24 6.22 14.37
CA CYS A 981 -21.79 4.87 14.49
C CYS A 981 -21.29 4.14 15.76
N ASP A 982 -20.75 4.87 16.73
CA ASP A 982 -20.31 4.32 18.03
C ASP A 982 -21.54 3.99 18.92
N PRO A 983 -21.66 2.77 19.49
CA PRO A 983 -22.66 2.45 20.50
C PRO A 983 -22.65 3.39 21.71
N LEU A 984 -21.52 4.01 22.03
CA LEU A 984 -21.34 4.90 23.18
C LEU A 984 -21.53 6.39 22.82
N ARG A 985 -21.87 6.70 21.57
CA ARG A 985 -22.00 8.07 21.06
C ARG A 985 -22.88 8.94 21.97
N ASP A 986 -24.09 8.50 22.29
CA ASP A 986 -25.01 9.36 23.06
C ASP A 986 -24.54 9.56 24.50
N ARG A 987 -23.79 8.60 25.06
CA ARG A 987 -23.14 8.77 26.37
C ARG A 987 -22.08 9.86 26.31
N GLY A 988 -21.27 9.86 25.25
CA GLY A 988 -20.27 10.91 25.00
C GLY A 988 -20.90 12.30 24.77
N VAL A 989 -22.00 12.36 24.01
CA VAL A 989 -22.75 13.61 23.80
C VAL A 989 -23.32 14.13 25.12
N GLY A 990 -23.99 13.28 25.91
CA GLY A 990 -24.50 13.66 27.23
C GLY A 990 -23.40 14.13 28.18
N TYR A 991 -22.20 13.55 28.09
CA TYR A 991 -21.03 14.00 28.82
C TYR A 991 -20.56 15.41 28.44
N VAL A 992 -20.52 15.72 27.14
CA VAL A 992 -20.21 17.06 26.64
C VAL A 992 -21.23 18.08 27.13
N GLU A 993 -22.52 17.73 27.12
CA GLU A 993 -23.59 18.60 27.60
C GLU A 993 -23.42 18.92 29.09
N ALA A 994 -23.18 17.90 29.93
CA ALA A 994 -22.96 18.08 31.36
C ALA A 994 -21.73 18.97 31.66
N LEU A 995 -20.63 18.80 30.94
CA LEU A 995 -19.44 19.66 31.08
C LEU A 995 -19.75 21.12 30.68
N ARG A 996 -20.48 21.33 29.58
CA ARG A 996 -20.88 22.67 29.13
C ARG A 996 -21.82 23.35 30.13
N GLU A 997 -22.76 22.62 30.71
CA GLU A 997 -23.64 23.12 31.77
C GLU A 997 -22.88 23.53 33.03
N ALA A 998 -21.79 22.83 33.35
CA ALA A 998 -20.88 23.19 34.43
C ALA A 998 -19.90 24.32 34.08
N GLY A 999 -19.96 24.88 32.87
CA GLY A 999 -19.12 26.00 32.44
C GLY A 999 -17.72 25.61 31.96
N VAL A 1000 -17.46 24.33 31.70
CA VAL A 1000 -16.19 23.85 31.15
C VAL A 1000 -16.11 24.20 29.66
N GLU A 1001 -14.92 24.58 29.19
CA GLU A 1001 -14.68 24.75 27.76
C GLU A 1001 -14.61 23.37 27.09
N VAL A 1002 -15.55 23.07 26.18
CA VAL A 1002 -15.63 21.75 25.54
C VAL A 1002 -15.71 21.84 24.02
N GLU A 1003 -14.76 21.18 23.36
CA GLU A 1003 -14.76 20.89 21.93
C GLU A 1003 -15.33 19.48 21.69
N LEU A 1004 -16.27 19.36 20.76
CA LEU A 1004 -16.87 18.08 20.36
C LEU A 1004 -16.68 17.91 18.86
N VAL A 1005 -16.08 16.78 18.46
CA VAL A 1005 -15.92 16.40 17.06
C VAL A 1005 -16.56 15.03 16.85
N GLU A 1006 -17.44 14.95 15.84
CA GLU A 1006 -18.15 13.73 15.48
C GLU A 1006 -17.78 13.27 14.06
N TYR A 1007 -17.17 12.09 13.96
CA TYR A 1007 -16.82 11.45 12.69
C TYR A 1007 -18.00 10.60 12.22
N GLN A 1008 -18.87 11.19 11.39
CA GLN A 1008 -20.22 10.69 11.07
C GLN A 1008 -20.30 9.19 10.69
N SER A 1009 -19.31 8.66 9.98
CA SER A 1009 -19.25 7.27 9.49
C SER A 1009 -18.42 6.32 10.35
N ALA A 1010 -17.73 6.83 11.38
CA ALA A 1010 -16.80 6.05 12.17
C ALA A 1010 -17.52 5.22 13.24
N ILE A 1011 -17.04 3.98 13.43
CA ILE A 1011 -17.42 3.06 14.51
C ILE A 1011 -16.48 3.24 15.71
N HIS A 1012 -16.83 2.62 16.84
CA HIS A 1012 -15.94 2.57 17.98
C HIS A 1012 -14.58 1.95 17.64
N ALA A 1013 -13.50 2.53 18.17
CA ALA A 1013 -12.11 2.17 17.92
C ALA A 1013 -11.63 2.32 16.47
N PHE A 1014 -12.24 3.19 15.65
CA PHE A 1014 -11.80 3.41 14.26
C PHE A 1014 -10.32 3.81 14.15
N TYR A 1015 -9.77 4.48 15.16
CA TYR A 1015 -8.38 4.95 15.23
C TYR A 1015 -7.33 3.83 15.34
N TRP A 1016 -7.73 2.58 15.54
CA TRP A 1016 -6.82 1.44 15.40
C TRP A 1016 -6.43 1.16 13.95
N LEU A 1017 -7.22 1.66 12.99
CA LEU A 1017 -6.94 1.57 11.56
C LEU A 1017 -6.31 2.90 11.12
N THR A 1018 -4.99 3.00 11.22
CA THR A 1018 -4.23 4.22 10.91
C THR A 1018 -4.37 4.67 9.46
N GLU A 1019 -4.72 3.75 8.56
CA GLU A 1019 -4.98 4.02 7.15
C GLU A 1019 -6.30 4.74 6.88
N LEU A 1020 -7.22 4.79 7.86
CA LEU A 1020 -8.48 5.50 7.68
C LEU A 1020 -8.25 7.02 7.67
N PRO A 1021 -8.83 7.76 6.71
CA PRO A 1021 -8.76 9.22 6.67
C PRO A 1021 -9.25 9.88 7.96
N GLU A 1022 -10.23 9.27 8.64
CA GLU A 1022 -10.75 9.70 9.92
C GLU A 1022 -9.69 9.67 11.03
N THR A 1023 -8.77 8.69 11.03
CA THR A 1023 -7.68 8.59 12.01
C THR A 1023 -6.69 9.74 11.83
N GLY A 1024 -6.32 10.07 10.60
CA GLY A 1024 -5.48 11.25 10.31
C GLY A 1024 -6.15 12.58 10.68
N GLN A 1025 -7.47 12.67 10.53
CA GLN A 1025 -8.26 13.83 10.98
C GLN A 1025 -8.26 13.94 12.51
N LEU A 1026 -8.52 12.83 13.22
CA LEU A 1026 -8.45 12.78 14.68
C LEU A 1026 -7.14 13.32 15.24
N ILE A 1027 -6.01 12.87 14.70
CA ILE A 1027 -4.69 13.32 15.15
C ILE A 1027 -4.48 14.82 14.88
N SER A 1028 -4.97 15.31 13.74
CA SER A 1028 -4.92 16.74 13.41
C SER A 1028 -5.78 17.57 14.36
N ASP A 1029 -6.96 17.09 14.73
CA ASP A 1029 -7.86 17.79 15.64
C ASP A 1029 -7.32 17.80 17.08
N ILE A 1030 -6.72 16.70 17.53
CA ILE A 1030 -6.00 16.62 18.81
C ILE A 1030 -4.86 17.64 18.84
N ARG A 1031 -4.05 17.72 17.77
CA ARG A 1031 -2.97 18.69 17.66
C ARG A 1031 -3.50 20.11 17.79
N ASP A 1032 -4.54 20.44 17.04
CA ASP A 1032 -5.08 21.79 16.99
C ASP A 1032 -5.64 22.21 18.36
N PHE A 1033 -6.31 21.29 19.07
CA PHE A 1033 -6.77 21.51 20.45
C PHE A 1033 -5.61 21.74 21.43
N VAL A 1034 -4.61 20.83 21.46
CA VAL A 1034 -3.46 20.92 22.37
C VAL A 1034 -2.74 22.26 22.21
N TRP A 1035 -2.42 22.64 20.96
CA TRP A 1035 -1.72 23.89 20.69
C TRP A 1035 -2.58 25.13 20.92
N ALA A 1036 -3.89 25.05 20.71
CA ALA A 1036 -4.81 26.14 21.05
C ALA A 1036 -4.80 26.43 22.56
N GLN A 1037 -4.80 25.40 23.42
CA GLN A 1037 -4.74 25.61 24.87
C GLN A 1037 -3.38 26.14 25.32
N LEU A 1038 -2.27 25.64 24.77
CA LEU A 1038 -0.93 26.18 25.04
C LEU A 1038 -0.78 27.65 24.65
N GLY A 1039 -1.44 28.08 23.57
CA GLY A 1039 -1.46 29.47 23.13
C GLY A 1039 -2.15 30.41 24.12
N LYS A 1040 -3.18 29.93 24.85
CA LYS A 1040 -3.88 30.70 25.89
C LYS A 1040 -3.05 30.83 27.17
N CYS A 1041 -2.19 29.86 27.49
CA CYS A 1041 -1.37 29.86 28.68
C CYS A 1041 -0.24 30.92 28.70
N LYS A 1042 0.10 31.55 27.56
CA LYS A 1042 1.23 32.53 27.45
C LYS A 1042 0.83 34.01 27.50
N GLY A 1043 -0.45 34.34 27.67
CA GLY A 1043 -0.94 35.70 27.89
C GLY A 1043 -1.26 36.49 26.62
N GLY A 1044 -2.45 37.11 26.60
CA GLY A 1044 -2.81 38.24 25.72
C GLY A 1044 -3.46 37.89 24.38
N SER A 1045 -4.80 37.84 24.36
CA SER A 1045 -5.68 38.22 23.24
C SER A 1045 -5.12 38.04 21.80
N ALA A 1046 -5.02 36.80 21.31
CA ALA A 1046 -4.86 36.57 19.87
C ALA A 1046 -5.23 35.13 19.43
N ALA A 1047 -6.51 34.71 19.54
CA ALA A 1047 -7.02 33.57 18.76
C ALA A 1047 -8.56 33.52 18.74
N LEU A 1048 -9.19 34.34 17.88
CA LEU A 1048 -10.62 34.21 17.54
C LEU A 1048 -10.81 34.03 16.02
N SER A 1049 -9.80 33.50 15.33
CA SER A 1049 -9.77 33.33 13.87
C SER A 1049 -9.87 31.87 13.38
N ILE A 1050 -9.78 30.87 14.26
CA ILE A 1050 -9.83 29.46 13.86
C ILE A 1050 -11.29 28.92 13.84
N CYS A 1051 -12.12 29.25 14.84
CA CYS A 1051 -13.54 28.83 14.85
C CYS A 1051 -14.39 29.35 13.68
N ARG A 1052 -14.00 30.45 13.01
CA ARG A 1052 -14.79 30.99 11.87
C ARG A 1052 -14.48 30.33 10.53
N ARG A 1053 -13.37 29.58 10.42
CA ARG A 1053 -13.00 28.89 9.17
C ARG A 1053 -13.69 27.53 9.07
N TRP A 1054 -13.96 26.88 10.21
CA TRP A 1054 -14.52 25.54 10.32
C TRP A 1054 -16.05 25.47 10.13
N GLN A 1055 -16.82 26.47 10.56
CA GLN A 1055 -18.29 26.49 10.33
C GLN A 1055 -18.71 26.70 8.87
N ARG A 1056 -17.79 27.03 7.95
CA ARG A 1056 -18.12 27.35 6.55
C ARG A 1056 -17.92 26.20 5.55
N GLN A 1057 -17.36 25.06 5.95
CA GLN A 1057 -16.93 24.02 5.00
C GLN A 1057 -17.65 22.67 5.06
N ARG A 1058 -18.82 22.56 5.73
CA ARG A 1058 -19.72 21.41 5.49
C ARG A 1058 -21.19 21.83 5.44
N PRO A 1059 -22.00 21.27 4.52
CA PRO A 1059 -23.44 21.42 4.59
C PRO A 1059 -23.93 20.68 5.83
N MET A 1060 -24.63 21.38 6.74
CA MET A 1060 -25.47 20.69 7.73
C MET A 1060 -26.50 19.89 6.96
N ALA A 1061 -26.37 18.56 6.98
CA ALA A 1061 -27.48 17.68 6.64
C ALA A 1061 -28.53 17.85 7.75
N ILE A 1062 -29.50 18.72 7.52
CA ILE A 1062 -30.71 18.77 8.34
C ILE A 1062 -31.44 17.47 8.06
N ASP A 1063 -31.67 16.68 9.11
CA ASP A 1063 -32.48 15.47 9.05
C ASP A 1063 -33.91 15.84 8.61
N LEU A 1064 -34.22 15.54 7.35
CA LEU A 1064 -35.49 15.88 6.70
C LEU A 1064 -36.68 15.19 7.39
N ASP A 1065 -36.44 14.07 8.07
CA ASP A 1065 -37.49 13.32 8.79
C ASP A 1065 -37.94 14.02 10.06
N VAL A 1066 -37.08 14.81 10.70
CA VAL A 1066 -37.42 15.62 11.88
C VAL A 1066 -38.23 16.87 11.49
N ALA A 1067 -37.87 17.50 10.37
CA ALA A 1067 -38.56 18.69 9.85
C ALA A 1067 -40.00 18.37 9.39
N VAL A 1068 -40.21 17.21 8.75
CA VAL A 1068 -41.54 16.77 8.30
C VAL A 1068 -42.41 16.34 9.48
N LYS A 1069 -41.86 15.64 10.49
CA LYS A 1069 -42.61 15.24 11.71
C LYS A 1069 -43.08 16.41 12.57
N LYS A 1070 -42.42 17.58 12.51
CA LYS A 1070 -42.83 18.80 13.23
C LYS A 1070 -43.62 19.82 12.38
N GLY A 1071 -44.03 19.45 11.16
CA GLY A 1071 -44.94 20.25 10.34
C GLY A 1071 -44.30 21.30 9.42
N PHE A 1072 -42.98 21.26 9.22
CA PHE A 1072 -42.28 22.18 8.31
C PHE A 1072 -42.33 21.66 6.86
N ARG A 1073 -42.65 22.53 5.89
CA ARG A 1073 -42.59 22.19 4.46
C ARG A 1073 -41.26 22.67 3.87
N VAL A 1074 -40.51 21.77 3.24
CA VAL A 1074 -39.21 22.06 2.62
C VAL A 1074 -39.31 21.98 1.09
N ARG A 1075 -38.83 23.00 0.38
CA ARG A 1075 -38.58 22.96 -1.09
C ARG A 1075 -37.09 23.14 -1.35
N ARG A 1076 -36.53 22.31 -2.25
CA ARG A 1076 -35.09 22.25 -2.56
C ARG A 1076 -34.49 23.65 -2.83
N GLY A 1077 -33.55 24.06 -2.00
CA GLY A 1077 -32.58 25.13 -2.31
C GLY A 1077 -32.61 26.38 -1.42
N ALA A 1078 -33.63 26.60 -0.58
CA ALA A 1078 -33.63 27.68 0.41
C ALA A 1078 -34.56 27.34 1.58
N LEU A 1079 -34.10 27.55 2.81
CA LEU A 1079 -34.92 27.46 4.02
C LEU A 1079 -35.61 28.82 4.21
N GLU A 1080 -36.86 28.97 3.77
CA GLU A 1080 -37.71 30.12 4.13
C GLU A 1080 -38.52 29.79 5.38
N VAL A 1081 -38.38 30.62 6.41
CA VAL A 1081 -39.26 30.61 7.58
C VAL A 1081 -40.44 31.51 7.28
N CYS A 1082 -41.60 30.94 6.94
CA CYS A 1082 -42.85 31.69 6.98
C CYS A 1082 -43.45 31.59 8.38
N VAL A 1083 -43.47 32.71 9.09
CA VAL A 1083 -44.41 32.95 10.20
C VAL A 1083 -45.65 33.57 9.56
N ASP A 1084 -46.82 32.98 9.79
CA ASP A 1084 -48.08 33.56 9.35
C ASP A 1084 -48.25 34.96 9.97
N GLY A 1085 -48.39 35.97 9.09
CA GLY A 1085 -48.92 37.29 9.43
C GLY A 1085 -47.89 38.42 9.56
N ALA A 1086 -47.57 39.06 8.42
CA ALA A 1086 -47.42 40.51 8.21
C ALA A 1086 -46.28 40.87 7.23
N THR A 1087 -46.70 41.20 6.01
CA THR A 1087 -46.14 42.12 5.00
C THR A 1087 -44.74 42.76 5.18
N ALA A 1088 -43.92 42.58 4.13
CA ALA A 1088 -43.03 43.52 3.41
C ALA A 1088 -42.51 44.79 4.15
N VAL A 1089 -41.23 45.17 4.07
CA VAL A 1089 -40.57 45.84 2.93
C VAL A 1089 -39.04 45.81 3.14
N GLY A 1090 -38.27 45.79 2.04
CA GLY A 1090 -36.83 45.51 2.01
C GLY A 1090 -35.88 46.63 2.42
N GLY A 1091 -34.58 46.32 2.33
CA GLY A 1091 -33.49 47.28 2.47
C GLY A 1091 -32.21 46.66 3.02
N ARG A 1092 -31.22 46.44 2.15
CA ARG A 1092 -29.82 46.21 2.57
C ARG A 1092 -29.29 47.48 3.21
N ALA A 1093 -28.73 47.34 4.42
CA ALA A 1093 -27.69 48.17 5.07
C ALA A 1093 -28.09 48.70 6.47
N GLU A 1094 -27.94 47.85 7.50
CA GLU A 1094 -27.52 48.27 8.86
C GLU A 1094 -27.40 47.04 9.77
N ALA A 1095 -26.21 46.45 9.88
CA ALA A 1095 -25.94 45.39 10.86
C ALA A 1095 -24.53 45.50 11.44
N SER A 1096 -24.12 46.73 11.79
CA SER A 1096 -22.89 46.99 12.55
C SER A 1096 -23.14 47.62 13.94
N ARG A 1097 -24.38 47.65 14.44
CA ARG A 1097 -24.68 48.28 15.75
C ARG A 1097 -25.80 47.63 16.56
N VAL A 1098 -25.77 46.33 16.83
CA VAL A 1098 -26.52 45.75 17.98
C VAL A 1098 -25.78 44.55 18.60
N LEU A 1099 -24.46 44.66 18.79
CA LEU A 1099 -23.70 43.78 19.68
C LEU A 1099 -23.28 44.57 20.93
N ALA A 1100 -24.26 44.94 21.76
CA ALA A 1100 -24.04 45.37 23.12
C ALA A 1100 -25.37 45.25 23.90
N GLY A 1101 -25.43 44.33 24.87
CA GLY A 1101 -26.57 44.19 25.77
C GLY A 1101 -26.95 42.74 26.04
N GLY A 1102 -26.34 42.15 27.07
CA GLY A 1102 -26.77 40.86 27.61
C GLY A 1102 -28.09 41.01 28.36
N ALA A 1103 -29.12 40.26 27.95
CA ALA A 1103 -30.29 39.92 28.77
C ALA A 1103 -31.20 38.85 28.14
N ALA A 1104 -31.13 38.57 26.84
CA ALA A 1104 -32.11 37.70 26.17
C ALA A 1104 -31.54 36.33 25.73
N ARG A 1105 -30.76 35.64 26.58
CA ARG A 1105 -30.12 34.34 26.25
C ARG A 1105 -30.74 33.11 26.94
N ARG A 1106 -31.98 33.19 27.45
CA ARG A 1106 -32.55 32.11 28.30
C ARG A 1106 -33.90 31.51 27.87
N ALA A 1107 -34.31 31.60 26.61
CA ALA A 1107 -35.62 31.05 26.21
C ALA A 1107 -35.66 30.26 24.89
N VAL A 1108 -34.54 29.89 24.29
CA VAL A 1108 -34.53 29.07 23.05
C VAL A 1108 -33.56 27.88 23.13
N PHE A 1109 -33.32 27.37 24.34
CA PHE A 1109 -32.81 26.01 24.52
C PHE A 1109 -33.72 25.29 25.51
N ARG A 1110 -34.78 24.71 24.96
CA ARG A 1110 -35.48 23.52 25.46
C ARG A 1110 -35.96 22.72 24.27
#